data_AF-A0A5M5X3E0-F1
#
_entry.id   AF-A0A5M5X3E0-F1
#
_cell.length_a   1.000
_cell.length_b   1.000
_cell.length_c   1.000
_cell.angle_alpha   90.00
_cell.angle_beta   90.00
_cell.angle_gamma   90.00
#
_symmetry.space_group_name_H-M   'P 1'
#
loop_
_entity.id
_entity.type
_entity.pdbx_description
1 polymer ?
#
loop_
_entity_poly.entity_id
_entity_poly.type
_entity_poly.pdbx_seq_one_letter_code
_entity_poly.pdbx_strand_id
1 'polypeptide(L)'
;MNLFKSSVLCGMVIVSFMTSCTDVDITMPKGPKGDTGLSAYEFWKEKVADGTVNWPKDQTEVADFFKFLKGKDGKDGKDGQSAFEQWKDMIASGSVDDPHNPGEKWPSENNTVQDFWRFLTGASGEDGQTPHIGDNGNWFIGKEDTGIGARGRDGQDGKDGKDGTNGRDAIPPTVTIGDNGNWYINGTDTGKPAFGKDGKDGKDGKDAVPPTVTIGDNGNWFVDGTDTGKKAVGQDGKSPEVAIGDNGNWYINGTDTGKPAFGKDGKDGKDGKDGANGANGKSAYELWKEYISSGDVDNPHNPDQKWPADRNKQTDFWDFLTGKSSVIEIEVGKYNVIPEYWNSSLKEYVVPSDGSVLFTVYDKTGKKVTAGVKVSDLPGVSSTDAFITNEEGQFKVTWDKLPDNKGLSERKGSVTVTVDGTQETSAGNTLVPNRINVRAIITSAYLSNYSNTSIDIYRTLNVYYSFERQVDGEWDKYPTSITTPYNSMKSARVKDINRPVNEGNVDKDQLVRYSNGNSYLYIIRPLVLTETEKANVAKNDTVGKLAKYEWDQTDNYAALYFGDGTGSYNDYGQTIYLQDKIHVPEVYPAPSFKENSVFIEIKQGITTMWGEIDTDNLQDFYKTYAYPTGQDKFTKEEGTNVWKHPEGKLPASELEENRAVFIEMRTFINGTGGTVHTGSKPLSTGGKRFKLTSTYPNNWIGLDIRRRTESTDKITYNISNEYRGRYAYYLLKEEDKYYLVDFADWSKRMPLPIKDCPVDWMN
;
A
#
# COMPACT_ATOMS: atom_id res chain seq x y z
N MET A 1 -51.31 -58.05 -48.22
CA MET A 1 -52.62 -58.21 -47.56
C MET A 1 -52.33 -58.53 -46.10
N ASN A 2 -52.94 -57.78 -45.17
CA ASN A 2 -52.90 -57.92 -43.71
C ASN A 2 -51.65 -57.39 -42.99
N LEU A 3 -51.71 -56.71 -41.84
CA LEU A 3 -52.64 -55.80 -41.14
C LEU A 3 -51.96 -55.62 -39.76
N PHE A 4 -51.89 -54.38 -39.27
CA PHE A 4 -51.92 -53.97 -37.85
C PHE A 4 -50.75 -54.22 -36.85
N LYS A 5 -50.45 -53.10 -36.16
CA LYS A 5 -50.21 -52.89 -34.70
C LYS A 5 -48.85 -53.19 -34.05
N SER A 6 -48.23 -52.08 -33.64
CA SER A 6 -47.91 -51.71 -32.24
C SER A 6 -46.82 -52.47 -31.45
N SER A 7 -45.90 -51.65 -30.92
CA SER A 7 -45.22 -51.72 -29.60
C SER A 7 -44.10 -52.75 -29.32
N VAL A 8 -42.91 -52.17 -29.01
CA VAL A 8 -41.98 -52.47 -27.89
C VAL A 8 -40.89 -53.57 -28.04
N LEU A 9 -39.64 -53.06 -28.03
CA LEU A 9 -38.34 -53.52 -27.49
C LEU A 9 -37.65 -54.88 -27.82
N CYS A 10 -36.34 -54.72 -28.03
CA CYS A 10 -35.17 -55.54 -27.63
C CYS A 10 -34.75 -56.78 -28.45
N GLY A 11 -33.43 -56.83 -28.77
CA GLY A 11 -32.77 -58.11 -29.06
C GLY A 11 -31.52 -58.14 -29.95
N MET A 12 -30.46 -57.41 -29.58
CA MET A 12 -29.02 -57.75 -29.71
C MET A 12 -28.38 -58.38 -30.99
N VAL A 13 -27.38 -57.63 -31.49
CA VAL A 13 -25.97 -58.03 -31.76
C VAL A 13 -25.63 -58.80 -33.05
N ILE A 14 -24.77 -58.20 -33.89
CA ILE A 14 -23.43 -58.71 -34.27
C ILE A 14 -22.62 -57.59 -34.97
N VAL A 15 -21.53 -57.22 -34.28
CA VAL A 15 -20.16 -56.91 -34.76
C VAL A 15 -19.97 -55.93 -35.94
N SER A 16 -19.44 -54.75 -35.61
CA SER A 16 -18.54 -53.98 -36.47
C SER A 16 -17.42 -53.42 -35.60
N PHE A 17 -16.19 -53.62 -36.06
CA PHE A 17 -14.96 -53.10 -35.44
C PHE A 17 -15.05 -51.58 -35.24
N MET A 18 -15.00 -51.13 -33.99
CA MET A 18 -14.58 -49.77 -33.64
C MET A 18 -13.21 -49.87 -32.96
N THR A 19 -12.17 -49.55 -33.71
CA THR A 19 -10.95 -48.98 -33.15
C THR A 19 -11.35 -47.67 -32.47
N SER A 20 -11.54 -47.69 -31.14
CA SER A 20 -11.59 -46.46 -30.37
C SER A 20 -10.19 -45.85 -30.40
N CYS A 21 -10.03 -44.74 -31.12
CA CYS A 21 -8.86 -43.88 -30.97
C CYS A 21 -8.85 -43.38 -29.51
N THR A 22 -8.00 -43.94 -28.66
CA THR A 22 -7.76 -43.45 -27.30
C THR A 22 -6.49 -42.63 -27.17
N ASP A 23 -5.87 -42.22 -28.29
CA ASP A 23 -4.78 -41.27 -28.27
C ASP A 23 -5.21 -40.02 -29.03
N VAL A 24 -5.82 -39.09 -28.30
CA VAL A 24 -5.76 -37.68 -28.70
C VAL A 24 -4.44 -37.17 -28.16
N ASP A 25 -3.46 -37.03 -29.03
CA ASP A 25 -2.21 -36.36 -28.71
C ASP A 25 -2.51 -34.87 -28.55
N ILE A 26 -2.77 -34.45 -27.32
CA ILE A 26 -3.07 -33.06 -26.97
C ILE A 26 -1.73 -32.37 -26.70
N THR A 27 -1.06 -31.90 -27.74
CA THR A 27 -0.04 -30.86 -27.58
C THR A 27 -0.75 -29.51 -27.49
N MET A 28 -0.87 -28.95 -26.29
CA MET A 28 -1.43 -27.62 -26.05
C MET A 28 -0.47 -26.76 -25.22
N PRO A 29 -0.44 -25.43 -25.46
CA PRO A 29 0.54 -24.53 -24.86
C PRO A 29 0.39 -24.47 -23.34
N LYS A 30 1.52 -24.34 -22.63
CA LYS A 30 1.52 -23.96 -21.21
C LYS A 30 0.80 -22.60 -21.09
N GLY A 31 -0.19 -22.52 -20.19
CA GLY A 31 -0.75 -21.22 -19.79
C GLY A 31 0.37 -20.32 -19.22
N PRO A 32 0.24 -18.98 -19.33
CA PRO A 32 1.25 -18.08 -18.79
C PRO A 32 1.40 -18.30 -17.28
N LYS A 33 2.66 -18.33 -16.82
CA LYS A 33 3.02 -18.33 -15.40
C LYS A 33 2.65 -16.96 -14.84
N GLY A 34 1.87 -16.91 -13.76
CA GLY A 34 1.64 -15.67 -13.01
C GLY A 34 2.86 -15.35 -12.13
N ASP A 35 3.27 -14.09 -12.08
CA ASP A 35 4.55 -13.66 -11.49
C ASP A 35 4.59 -13.61 -9.94
N THR A 36 3.53 -14.03 -9.24
CA THR A 36 3.42 -13.95 -7.76
C THR A 36 3.40 -15.28 -7.01
N GLY A 37 3.55 -16.42 -7.68
CA GLY A 37 3.64 -17.75 -7.04
C GLY A 37 2.58 -18.74 -7.53
N LEU A 38 3.02 -19.99 -7.74
CA LEU A 38 2.35 -21.19 -8.23
C LEU A 38 1.07 -20.99 -9.06
N SER A 39 1.11 -21.36 -10.34
CA SER A 39 -0.09 -21.59 -11.17
C SER A 39 -1.07 -22.57 -10.49
N ALA A 40 -2.35 -22.58 -10.90
CA ALA A 40 -3.34 -23.55 -10.39
C ALA A 40 -2.86 -25.02 -10.49
N TYR A 41 -2.03 -25.32 -11.50
CA TYR A 41 -1.35 -26.61 -11.66
C TYR A 41 -0.27 -26.84 -10.58
N GLU A 42 0.61 -25.86 -10.38
CA GLU A 42 1.72 -25.96 -9.41
C GLU A 42 1.20 -25.97 -7.96
N PHE A 43 0.12 -25.24 -7.68
CA PHE A 43 -0.60 -25.28 -6.40
C PHE A 43 -1.24 -26.65 -6.17
N TRP A 44 -1.95 -27.17 -7.17
CA TRP A 44 -2.49 -28.53 -7.09
C TRP A 44 -1.39 -29.57 -6.85
N LYS A 45 -0.26 -29.46 -7.56
CA LYS A 45 0.91 -30.35 -7.40
C LYS A 45 1.47 -30.31 -5.98
N GLU A 46 1.57 -29.12 -5.36
CA GLU A 46 1.98 -28.96 -3.96
C GLU A 46 0.99 -29.63 -3.00
N LYS A 47 -0.31 -29.42 -3.22
CA LYS A 47 -1.38 -30.00 -2.36
C LYS A 47 -1.54 -31.51 -2.53
N VAL A 48 -1.15 -32.08 -3.67
CA VAL A 48 -1.02 -33.54 -3.82
C VAL A 48 0.19 -34.03 -3.01
N ALA A 49 1.31 -33.30 -3.02
CA ALA A 49 2.52 -33.67 -2.30
C ALA A 49 2.34 -33.62 -0.77
N ASP A 50 1.65 -32.60 -0.24
CA ASP A 50 1.38 -32.45 1.20
C ASP A 50 0.22 -33.33 1.71
N GLY A 51 -0.60 -33.88 0.80
CA GLY A 51 -1.70 -34.80 1.11
C GLY A 51 -3.06 -34.13 1.31
N THR A 52 -3.18 -32.83 1.06
CA THR A 52 -4.44 -32.07 1.10
C THR A 52 -5.37 -32.45 -0.05
N VAL A 53 -4.81 -32.70 -1.24
CA VAL A 53 -5.56 -33.25 -2.39
C VAL A 53 -5.38 -34.76 -2.40
N ASN A 54 -6.48 -35.50 -2.28
CA ASN A 54 -6.49 -36.97 -2.30
C ASN A 54 -6.28 -37.52 -3.72
N TRP A 55 -5.03 -37.51 -4.19
CA TRP A 55 -4.58 -37.92 -5.52
C TRP A 55 -3.22 -38.66 -5.45
N PRO A 56 -2.92 -39.60 -6.37
CA PRO A 56 -1.64 -40.31 -6.35
C PRO A 56 -0.43 -39.35 -6.49
N LYS A 57 0.52 -39.43 -5.55
CA LYS A 57 1.66 -38.51 -5.47
C LYS A 57 2.67 -38.67 -6.62
N ASP A 58 2.62 -39.80 -7.30
CA ASP A 58 3.39 -40.17 -8.50
C ASP A 58 2.71 -39.73 -9.81
N GLN A 59 1.47 -39.21 -9.74
CA GLN A 59 0.71 -38.71 -10.89
C GLN A 59 0.48 -37.21 -10.75
N THR A 60 1.55 -36.42 -10.82
CA THR A 60 1.50 -34.96 -10.62
C THR A 60 1.94 -34.16 -11.85
N GLU A 61 1.97 -34.78 -13.02
CA GLU A 61 2.28 -34.08 -14.26
C GLU A 61 1.09 -33.22 -14.71
N VAL A 62 1.34 -32.28 -15.63
CA VAL A 62 0.30 -31.39 -16.16
C VAL A 62 -0.89 -32.20 -16.71
N ALA A 63 -0.62 -33.34 -17.34
CA ALA A 63 -1.65 -34.27 -17.81
C ALA A 63 -2.51 -34.85 -16.67
N ASP A 64 -1.95 -35.04 -15.47
CA ASP A 64 -2.66 -35.57 -14.31
C ASP A 64 -3.48 -34.50 -13.59
N PHE A 65 -3.03 -33.24 -13.60
CA PHE A 65 -3.86 -32.10 -13.21
C PHE A 65 -5.08 -31.96 -14.10
N PHE A 66 -4.91 -32.21 -15.40
CA PHE A 66 -6.04 -32.26 -16.33
C PHE A 66 -6.94 -33.48 -16.12
N LYS A 67 -6.42 -34.62 -15.63
CA LYS A 67 -7.26 -35.76 -15.18
C LYS A 67 -8.03 -35.40 -13.91
N PHE A 68 -7.41 -34.67 -12.98
CA PHE A 68 -8.08 -34.14 -11.80
C PHE A 68 -9.23 -33.20 -12.17
N LEU A 69 -9.02 -32.29 -13.12
CA LEU A 69 -10.06 -31.39 -13.66
C LEU A 69 -11.14 -32.10 -14.50
N LYS A 70 -10.89 -33.33 -14.95
CA LYS A 70 -11.87 -34.19 -15.63
C LYS A 70 -12.81 -34.92 -14.66
N GLY A 71 -12.54 -34.88 -13.34
CA GLY A 71 -13.27 -35.67 -12.35
C GLY A 71 -12.68 -37.07 -12.17
N LYS A 72 -12.97 -37.73 -11.04
CA LYS A 72 -12.59 -39.15 -10.85
C LYS A 72 -13.56 -40.05 -11.60
N ASP A 73 -13.07 -41.13 -12.20
CA ASP A 73 -13.93 -42.20 -12.72
C ASP A 73 -14.70 -42.87 -11.57
N GLY A 74 -15.97 -43.19 -11.78
CA GLY A 74 -16.77 -43.91 -10.79
C GLY A 74 -16.25 -45.34 -10.60
N LYS A 75 -15.84 -45.69 -9.38
CA LYS A 75 -15.44 -47.07 -9.01
C LYS A 75 -16.44 -47.67 -8.04
N ASP A 76 -16.63 -48.99 -8.13
CA ASP A 76 -17.44 -49.82 -7.22
C ASP A 76 -18.92 -49.39 -7.09
N GLY A 77 -19.53 -48.95 -8.21
CA GLY A 77 -20.94 -48.55 -8.25
C GLY A 77 -21.27 -47.21 -7.58
N LYS A 78 -20.26 -46.38 -7.27
CA LYS A 78 -20.44 -44.98 -6.87
C LYS A 78 -20.08 -44.06 -8.04
N ASP A 79 -20.90 -43.05 -8.28
CA ASP A 79 -20.63 -42.02 -9.28
C ASP A 79 -19.35 -41.24 -8.93
N GLY A 80 -18.61 -40.85 -9.96
CA GLY A 80 -17.38 -40.07 -9.82
C GLY A 80 -17.67 -38.62 -9.39
N GLN A 81 -16.85 -38.07 -8.48
CA GLN A 81 -16.96 -36.66 -8.10
C GLN A 81 -16.57 -35.75 -9.26
N SER A 82 -17.38 -34.72 -9.51
CA SER A 82 -17.07 -33.65 -10.45
C SER A 82 -15.90 -32.78 -9.98
N ALA A 83 -15.28 -32.02 -10.88
CA ALA A 83 -14.19 -31.10 -10.54
C ALA A 83 -14.62 -30.04 -9.50
N PHE A 84 -15.88 -29.61 -9.54
CA PHE A 84 -16.47 -28.69 -8.57
C PHE A 84 -16.61 -29.30 -7.17
N GLU A 85 -17.11 -30.54 -7.07
CA GLU A 85 -17.25 -31.24 -5.78
C GLU A 85 -15.90 -31.51 -5.13
N GLN A 86 -14.90 -31.90 -5.92
CA GLN A 86 -13.53 -32.05 -5.43
C GLN A 86 -12.92 -30.73 -4.94
N TRP A 87 -13.22 -29.61 -5.62
CA TRP A 87 -12.79 -28.29 -5.17
C TRP A 87 -13.49 -27.85 -3.87
N LYS A 88 -14.79 -28.13 -3.70
CA LYS A 88 -15.51 -27.86 -2.44
C LYS A 88 -14.89 -28.60 -1.26
N ASP A 89 -14.54 -29.87 -1.45
CA ASP A 89 -13.86 -30.68 -0.44
C ASP A 89 -12.48 -30.09 -0.08
N MET A 90 -11.76 -29.53 -1.06
CA MET A 90 -10.46 -28.88 -0.86
C MET A 90 -10.56 -27.62 0.01
N ILE A 91 -11.49 -26.70 -0.30
CA ILE A 91 -11.66 -25.43 0.43
C ILE A 91 -12.31 -25.60 1.81
N ALA A 92 -13.02 -26.71 2.05
CA ALA A 92 -13.65 -27.01 3.34
C ALA A 92 -12.65 -27.08 4.51
N SER A 93 -11.37 -27.29 4.22
CA SER A 93 -10.29 -27.27 5.22
C SER A 93 -9.99 -25.89 5.79
N GLY A 94 -10.43 -24.79 5.14
CA GLY A 94 -10.10 -23.41 5.50
C GLY A 94 -8.61 -23.04 5.35
N SER A 95 -7.81 -23.93 4.74
CA SER A 95 -6.36 -23.79 4.65
C SER A 95 -5.85 -23.41 3.25
N VAL A 96 -6.77 -23.37 2.28
CA VAL A 96 -6.50 -23.04 0.87
C VAL A 96 -6.17 -21.55 0.76
N ASP A 97 -5.05 -21.21 0.15
CA ASP A 97 -4.66 -19.83 -0.11
C ASP A 97 -5.59 -19.19 -1.15
N ASP A 98 -5.90 -17.90 -1.00
CA ASP A 98 -6.72 -17.16 -1.96
C ASP A 98 -5.86 -16.79 -3.21
N PRO A 99 -6.14 -17.35 -4.40
CA PRO A 99 -5.38 -17.05 -5.62
C PRO A 99 -5.57 -15.61 -6.12
N HIS A 100 -6.48 -14.83 -5.51
CA HIS A 100 -6.69 -13.42 -5.80
C HIS A 100 -6.05 -12.48 -4.77
N ASN A 101 -5.71 -12.98 -3.57
CA ASN A 101 -5.20 -12.18 -2.45
C ASN A 101 -3.98 -12.88 -1.82
N PRO A 102 -2.76 -12.66 -2.33
CA PRO A 102 -1.56 -13.31 -1.82
C PRO A 102 -1.36 -13.08 -0.31
N GLY A 103 -1.29 -14.17 0.46
CA GLY A 103 -1.13 -14.14 1.92
C GLY A 103 -2.42 -14.35 2.72
N GLU A 104 -3.58 -14.34 2.07
CA GLU A 104 -4.90 -14.61 2.68
C GLU A 104 -5.38 -16.03 2.35
N LYS A 105 -6.34 -16.55 3.13
CA LYS A 105 -6.98 -17.85 2.90
C LYS A 105 -8.33 -17.68 2.20
N TRP A 106 -8.64 -18.58 1.26
CA TRP A 106 -9.95 -18.64 0.64
C TRP A 106 -11.02 -18.99 1.69
N PRO A 107 -12.06 -18.16 1.85
CA PRO A 107 -13.13 -18.45 2.80
C PRO A 107 -13.87 -19.74 2.42
N SER A 108 -13.92 -20.72 3.32
CA SER A 108 -14.55 -22.04 3.08
C SER A 108 -16.06 -21.95 2.76
N GLU A 109 -16.69 -20.86 3.18
CA GLU A 109 -18.07 -20.48 2.91
C GLU A 109 -18.31 -20.02 1.47
N ASN A 110 -17.27 -19.55 0.77
CA ASN A 110 -17.32 -19.15 -0.65
C ASN A 110 -17.16 -20.39 -1.53
N ASN A 111 -18.24 -21.18 -1.63
CA ASN A 111 -18.23 -22.52 -2.22
C ASN A 111 -19.28 -22.74 -3.31
N THR A 112 -19.75 -21.67 -3.94
CA THR A 112 -20.69 -21.72 -5.08
C THR A 112 -19.98 -22.05 -6.40
N VAL A 113 -20.75 -22.39 -7.45
CA VAL A 113 -20.19 -22.60 -8.79
C VAL A 113 -19.52 -21.32 -9.32
N GLN A 114 -20.04 -20.15 -8.97
CA GLN A 114 -19.40 -18.87 -9.30
C GLN A 114 -18.07 -18.70 -8.57
N ASP A 115 -18.00 -19.06 -7.29
CA ASP A 115 -16.76 -19.05 -6.51
C ASP A 115 -15.72 -20.02 -7.06
N PHE A 116 -16.15 -21.17 -7.59
CA PHE A 116 -15.28 -22.13 -8.28
C PHE A 116 -14.63 -21.55 -9.53
N TRP A 117 -15.40 -20.83 -10.37
CA TRP A 117 -14.84 -20.16 -11.54
C TRP A 117 -13.97 -18.96 -11.17
N ARG A 118 -14.35 -18.21 -10.13
CA ARG A 118 -13.50 -17.16 -9.57
C ARG A 118 -12.18 -17.75 -9.09
N PHE A 119 -12.20 -18.86 -8.34
CA PHE A 119 -10.99 -19.52 -7.87
C PHE A 119 -10.04 -19.94 -9.01
N LEU A 120 -10.58 -20.48 -10.11
CA LEU A 120 -9.78 -20.95 -11.25
C LEU A 120 -9.19 -19.85 -12.15
N THR A 121 -9.70 -18.62 -12.09
CA THR A 121 -9.29 -17.52 -13.01
C THR A 121 -8.08 -16.71 -12.53
N GLY A 122 -7.67 -16.83 -11.25
CA GLY A 122 -6.46 -16.20 -10.68
C GLY A 122 -6.42 -14.66 -10.67
N ALA A 123 -5.50 -14.05 -9.90
CA ALA A 123 -5.17 -12.63 -10.02
C ALA A 123 -4.39 -12.32 -11.32
N SER A 124 -4.63 -11.15 -11.91
CA SER A 124 -3.83 -10.61 -13.02
C SER A 124 -2.40 -10.30 -12.55
N GLY A 125 -1.38 -10.80 -13.26
CA GLY A 125 0.04 -10.52 -12.94
C GLY A 125 0.45 -9.06 -13.21
N GLU A 126 1.36 -8.53 -12.38
CA GLU A 126 2.17 -7.34 -12.68
C GLU A 126 3.49 -7.77 -13.36
N ASP A 127 4.05 -6.94 -14.24
CA ASP A 127 5.28 -7.23 -15.01
C ASP A 127 6.52 -7.51 -14.13
N GLY A 128 7.40 -8.41 -14.60
CA GLY A 128 8.72 -8.67 -14.03
C GLY A 128 9.66 -7.45 -14.00
N GLN A 129 10.52 -7.38 -12.98
CA GLN A 129 11.39 -6.22 -12.72
C GLN A 129 12.53 -6.09 -13.75
N THR A 130 12.56 -4.97 -14.47
CA THR A 130 13.58 -4.64 -15.48
C THR A 130 14.78 -3.92 -14.83
N PRO A 131 16.04 -4.23 -15.22
CA PRO A 131 17.21 -3.48 -14.76
C PRO A 131 17.17 -2.01 -15.20
N HIS A 132 17.50 -1.07 -14.31
CA HIS A 132 17.57 0.37 -14.62
C HIS A 132 18.76 1.04 -13.93
N ILE A 133 19.08 2.28 -14.30
CA ILE A 133 20.17 3.04 -13.66
C ILE A 133 19.56 3.93 -12.57
N GLY A 134 20.01 3.77 -11.33
CA GLY A 134 19.57 4.59 -10.20
C GLY A 134 20.31 5.93 -10.12
N ASP A 135 19.80 6.86 -9.30
CA ASP A 135 20.31 8.24 -9.18
C ASP A 135 21.79 8.34 -8.75
N ASN A 136 22.34 7.27 -8.15
CA ASN A 136 23.76 7.17 -7.79
C ASN A 136 24.66 6.67 -8.93
N GLY A 137 24.11 6.42 -10.11
CA GLY A 137 24.84 5.96 -11.30
C GLY A 137 25.11 4.46 -11.36
N ASN A 138 24.53 3.66 -10.45
CA ASN A 138 24.62 2.20 -10.45
C ASN A 138 23.44 1.55 -11.18
N TRP A 139 23.61 0.30 -11.60
CA TRP A 139 22.51 -0.56 -12.05
C TRP A 139 21.66 -1.03 -10.86
N PHE A 140 20.35 -1.05 -11.02
CA PHE A 140 19.32 -1.49 -10.07
C PHE A 140 18.49 -2.61 -10.70
N ILE A 141 18.02 -3.54 -9.89
CA ILE A 141 17.02 -4.56 -10.28
C ILE A 141 15.85 -4.40 -9.31
N GLY A 142 14.69 -3.94 -9.79
CA GLY A 142 13.62 -3.49 -8.91
C GLY A 142 14.06 -2.35 -8.01
N LYS A 143 13.84 -2.44 -6.69
CA LYS A 143 14.24 -1.38 -5.74
C LYS A 143 15.66 -1.56 -5.17
N GLU A 144 16.39 -2.61 -5.57
CA GLU A 144 17.70 -2.96 -4.99
C GLU A 144 18.86 -2.46 -5.87
N ASP A 145 19.79 -1.73 -5.25
CA ASP A 145 21.05 -1.29 -5.85
C ASP A 145 22.02 -2.48 -5.98
N THR A 146 22.56 -2.73 -7.17
CA THR A 146 23.52 -3.82 -7.42
C THR A 146 24.96 -3.47 -7.01
N GLY A 147 25.26 -2.18 -6.77
CA GLY A 147 26.60 -1.68 -6.51
C GLY A 147 27.52 -1.60 -7.75
N ILE A 148 26.99 -1.87 -8.95
CA ILE A 148 27.74 -1.89 -10.21
C ILE A 148 27.49 -0.60 -10.98
N GLY A 149 28.52 0.23 -11.17
CA GLY A 149 28.42 1.50 -11.91
C GLY A 149 28.10 1.32 -13.39
N ALA A 150 27.21 2.16 -13.93
CA ALA A 150 26.70 2.09 -15.30
C ALA A 150 27.56 2.83 -16.36
N ARG A 151 28.65 3.49 -15.95
CA ARG A 151 29.60 4.18 -16.86
C ARG A 151 30.85 3.32 -17.13
N GLY A 152 31.30 3.29 -18.39
CA GLY A 152 32.55 2.64 -18.80
C GLY A 152 33.79 3.29 -18.17
N ARG A 153 34.90 2.55 -18.05
CA ARG A 153 36.18 3.08 -17.56
C ARG A 153 36.79 4.05 -18.59
N ASP A 154 37.32 5.18 -18.12
CA ASP A 154 38.09 6.10 -18.96
C ASP A 154 39.30 5.39 -19.59
N GLY A 155 39.61 5.70 -20.84
CA GLY A 155 40.79 5.18 -21.54
C GLY A 155 42.08 5.70 -20.89
N GLN A 156 43.16 4.92 -20.93
CA GLN A 156 44.47 5.39 -20.46
C GLN A 156 44.96 6.58 -21.32
N ASP A 157 45.36 7.67 -20.67
CA ASP A 157 46.00 8.80 -21.32
C ASP A 157 47.29 8.37 -22.07
N GLY A 158 47.39 8.76 -23.34
CA GLY A 158 48.62 8.58 -24.12
C GLY A 158 49.72 9.52 -23.63
N LYS A 159 50.94 9.00 -23.44
CA LYS A 159 52.12 9.84 -23.15
C LYS A 159 52.47 10.73 -24.34
N ASP A 160 52.75 12.00 -24.05
CA ASP A 160 53.03 13.09 -24.99
C ASP A 160 53.96 12.73 -26.16
N GLY A 161 53.54 13.10 -27.39
CA GLY A 161 54.43 13.24 -28.54
C GLY A 161 53.83 12.90 -29.90
N LYS A 162 53.30 13.93 -30.59
CA LYS A 162 52.74 13.96 -31.97
C LYS A 162 51.45 13.17 -32.17
N ASP A 163 50.46 13.84 -32.77
CA ASP A 163 49.09 13.38 -33.09
C ASP A 163 48.98 11.85 -33.29
N GLY A 164 48.59 11.17 -32.21
CA GLY A 164 48.16 9.78 -32.23
C GLY A 164 46.68 9.70 -32.58
N THR A 165 46.30 8.68 -33.35
CA THR A 165 44.90 8.36 -33.71
C THR A 165 43.96 8.43 -32.50
N ASN A 166 42.73 8.92 -32.70
CA ASN A 166 41.64 8.93 -31.71
C ASN A 166 41.65 7.69 -30.82
N GLY A 167 41.64 7.90 -29.49
CA GLY A 167 41.42 6.82 -28.53
C GLY A 167 40.09 6.11 -28.82
N ARG A 168 40.10 4.77 -28.72
CA ARG A 168 38.89 3.95 -28.93
C ARG A 168 37.76 4.42 -28.02
N ASP A 169 36.55 4.47 -28.59
CA ASP A 169 35.30 4.68 -27.87
C ASP A 169 35.20 3.74 -26.64
N ALA A 170 34.64 4.27 -25.55
CA ALA A 170 34.34 3.46 -24.37
C ALA A 170 33.38 2.33 -24.76
N ILE A 171 33.74 1.09 -24.43
CA ILE A 171 32.91 -0.08 -24.70
C ILE A 171 31.66 0.02 -23.80
N PRO A 172 30.43 0.02 -24.37
CA PRO A 172 29.19 0.02 -23.60
C PRO A 172 29.13 -1.21 -22.70
N PRO A 173 28.60 -1.11 -21.47
CA PRO A 173 28.49 -2.27 -20.61
C PRO A 173 27.53 -3.31 -21.22
N THR A 174 27.93 -4.58 -21.23
CA THR A 174 27.11 -5.68 -21.73
C THR A 174 26.31 -6.30 -20.59
N VAL A 175 24.98 -6.33 -20.74
CA VAL A 175 24.07 -7.04 -19.85
C VAL A 175 23.63 -8.33 -20.53
N THR A 176 23.89 -9.46 -19.90
CA THR A 176 23.59 -10.80 -20.45
C THR A 176 23.04 -11.71 -19.37
N ILE A 177 22.37 -12.79 -19.75
CA ILE A 177 21.97 -13.86 -18.83
C ILE A 177 23.02 -14.96 -18.92
N GLY A 178 23.62 -15.34 -17.79
CA GLY A 178 24.60 -16.43 -17.75
C GLY A 178 23.93 -17.80 -17.70
N ASP A 179 24.68 -18.87 -18.00
CA ASP A 179 24.17 -20.26 -18.04
C ASP A 179 23.59 -20.74 -16.69
N ASN A 180 23.91 -20.05 -15.59
CA ASN A 180 23.36 -20.29 -14.26
C ASN A 180 22.04 -19.54 -13.98
N GLY A 181 21.49 -18.84 -14.97
CA GLY A 181 20.24 -18.11 -14.90
C GLY A 181 20.30 -16.77 -14.17
N ASN A 182 21.48 -16.26 -13.81
CA ASN A 182 21.65 -14.95 -13.18
C ASN A 182 21.86 -13.81 -14.19
N TRP A 183 21.56 -12.58 -13.76
CA TRP A 183 21.97 -11.38 -14.48
C TRP A 183 23.48 -11.20 -14.39
N TYR A 184 24.13 -11.01 -15.54
CA TYR A 184 25.54 -10.64 -15.66
C TYR A 184 25.65 -9.22 -16.19
N ILE A 185 26.49 -8.42 -15.54
CA ILE A 185 26.85 -7.08 -16.00
C ILE A 185 28.36 -7.07 -16.26
N ASN A 186 28.78 -6.82 -17.49
CA ASN A 186 30.18 -6.89 -17.93
C ASN A 186 30.87 -8.23 -17.60
N GLY A 187 30.13 -9.34 -17.74
CA GLY A 187 30.65 -10.67 -17.42
C GLY A 187 30.81 -10.96 -15.91
N THR A 188 30.35 -10.05 -15.04
CA THR A 188 30.31 -10.29 -13.58
C THR A 188 28.92 -10.76 -13.17
N ASP A 189 28.85 -11.94 -12.56
CA ASP A 189 27.63 -12.49 -11.99
C ASP A 189 27.17 -11.63 -10.80
N THR A 190 25.93 -11.12 -10.88
CA THR A 190 25.35 -10.30 -9.81
C THR A 190 24.87 -11.13 -8.61
N GLY A 191 24.84 -12.46 -8.73
CA GLY A 191 24.23 -13.37 -7.76
C GLY A 191 22.69 -13.26 -7.70
N LYS A 192 22.10 -12.47 -8.61
CA LYS A 192 20.65 -12.24 -8.70
C LYS A 192 20.09 -13.02 -9.90
N PRO A 193 19.14 -13.92 -9.66
CA PRO A 193 18.59 -14.74 -10.74
C PRO A 193 17.74 -13.87 -11.67
N ALA A 194 17.97 -14.00 -12.97
CA ALA A 194 17.20 -13.37 -14.04
C ALA A 194 15.81 -14.00 -14.22
N PHE A 195 15.59 -15.17 -13.59
CA PHE A 195 14.32 -15.89 -13.52
C PHE A 195 14.02 -16.31 -12.07
N GLY A 196 12.76 -16.39 -11.65
CA GLY A 196 12.41 -16.92 -10.32
C GLY A 196 12.85 -18.39 -10.14
N LYS A 197 13.32 -18.79 -8.95
CA LYS A 197 13.87 -20.13 -8.68
C LYS A 197 12.87 -21.26 -8.99
N ASP A 198 13.28 -22.24 -9.77
CA ASP A 198 12.68 -23.57 -9.78
C ASP A 198 12.92 -24.28 -8.44
N GLY A 199 11.96 -25.14 -8.03
CA GLY A 199 12.17 -26.06 -6.91
C GLY A 199 13.38 -26.95 -7.19
N LYS A 200 14.16 -27.25 -6.15
CA LYS A 200 15.36 -28.11 -6.23
C LYS A 200 15.09 -29.34 -7.09
N ASP A 201 16.03 -29.68 -7.99
CA ASP A 201 16.11 -31.02 -8.56
C ASP A 201 15.91 -32.03 -7.44
N GLY A 202 14.92 -32.91 -7.61
CA GLY A 202 14.92 -34.15 -6.85
C GLY A 202 16.27 -34.82 -7.10
N LYS A 203 16.97 -35.22 -6.03
CA LYS A 203 18.12 -36.14 -6.16
C LYS A 203 17.71 -37.24 -7.14
N ASP A 204 18.60 -37.60 -8.07
CA ASP A 204 18.44 -38.77 -8.94
C ASP A 204 17.69 -39.86 -8.17
N GLY A 205 16.48 -40.18 -8.65
CA GLY A 205 15.84 -41.39 -8.21
C GLY A 205 16.84 -42.51 -8.50
N LYS A 206 17.20 -43.30 -7.48
CA LYS A 206 17.90 -44.56 -7.74
C LYS A 206 17.10 -45.29 -8.80
N ASP A 207 17.71 -45.46 -9.97
CA ASP A 207 17.23 -46.39 -10.98
C ASP A 207 16.84 -47.70 -10.28
N ALA A 208 15.78 -48.34 -10.75
CA ALA A 208 15.55 -49.74 -10.43
C ALA A 208 16.87 -50.47 -10.67
N VAL A 209 17.47 -51.08 -9.63
CA VAL A 209 18.79 -51.70 -9.75
C VAL A 209 18.70 -52.70 -10.90
N PRO A 210 19.32 -52.42 -12.06
CA PRO A 210 19.31 -53.36 -13.16
C PRO A 210 20.10 -54.59 -12.69
N PRO A 211 19.75 -55.80 -13.14
CA PRO A 211 20.54 -56.98 -12.81
C PRO A 211 22.00 -56.69 -13.16
N THR A 212 22.88 -56.81 -12.17
CA THR A 212 24.30 -56.47 -12.31
C THR A 212 25.00 -57.57 -13.07
N VAL A 213 25.46 -57.23 -14.28
CA VAL A 213 26.26 -58.13 -15.10
C VAL A 213 27.73 -57.78 -14.94
N THR A 214 28.52 -58.68 -14.36
CA THR A 214 29.95 -58.47 -14.10
C THR A 214 30.77 -59.63 -14.67
N ILE A 215 32.05 -59.40 -14.97
CA ILE A 215 32.98 -60.50 -15.26
C ILE A 215 33.64 -60.90 -13.95
N GLY A 216 33.43 -62.14 -13.50
CA GLY A 216 34.08 -62.64 -12.29
C GLY A 216 35.57 -62.93 -12.52
N ASP A 217 36.35 -63.04 -11.45
CA ASP A 217 37.81 -63.23 -11.51
C ASP A 217 38.25 -64.49 -12.29
N ASN A 218 37.33 -65.43 -12.53
CA ASN A 218 37.55 -66.63 -13.35
C ASN A 218 37.35 -66.40 -14.87
N GLY A 219 37.00 -65.18 -15.28
CA GLY A 219 36.80 -64.77 -16.67
C GLY A 219 35.42 -65.09 -17.26
N ASN A 220 34.44 -65.46 -16.44
CA ASN A 220 33.05 -65.71 -16.86
C ASN A 220 32.13 -64.52 -16.59
N TRP A 221 31.01 -64.47 -17.31
CA TRP A 221 29.91 -63.56 -16.99
C TRP A 221 29.15 -64.03 -15.73
N PHE A 222 28.84 -63.09 -14.86
CA PHE A 222 28.00 -63.24 -13.68
C PHE A 222 26.78 -62.33 -13.83
N VAL A 223 25.62 -62.78 -13.37
CA VAL A 223 24.42 -61.95 -13.26
C VAL A 223 23.96 -62.00 -11.81
N ASP A 224 23.89 -60.84 -11.16
CA ASP A 224 23.56 -60.68 -9.74
C ASP A 224 24.37 -61.59 -8.81
N GLY A 225 25.68 -61.69 -9.07
CA GLY A 225 26.62 -62.44 -8.24
C GLY A 225 26.61 -63.95 -8.44
N THR A 226 25.83 -64.49 -9.39
CA THR A 226 25.84 -65.93 -9.73
C THR A 226 26.61 -66.20 -11.02
N ASP A 227 27.58 -67.13 -10.99
CA ASP A 227 28.38 -67.52 -12.17
C ASP A 227 27.50 -68.21 -13.21
N THR A 228 27.54 -67.72 -14.45
CA THR A 228 26.78 -68.32 -15.56
C THR A 228 27.51 -69.50 -16.23
N GLY A 229 28.80 -69.70 -15.93
CA GLY A 229 29.65 -70.72 -16.55
C GLY A 229 30.10 -70.38 -17.98
N LYS A 230 29.87 -69.15 -18.46
CA LYS A 230 30.20 -68.70 -19.82
C LYS A 230 31.31 -67.65 -19.82
N LYS A 231 32.39 -67.90 -20.56
CA LYS A 231 33.52 -66.96 -20.67
C LYS A 231 33.12 -65.64 -21.31
N ALA A 232 33.56 -64.55 -20.71
CA ALA A 232 33.20 -63.20 -21.13
C ALA A 232 33.99 -62.69 -22.34
N VAL A 233 35.04 -63.42 -22.74
CA VAL A 233 35.85 -63.15 -23.92
C VAL A 233 35.93 -64.41 -24.76
N GLY A 234 35.47 -64.34 -26.01
CA GLY A 234 35.71 -65.39 -27.02
C GLY A 234 37.17 -65.37 -27.47
N GLN A 235 37.72 -66.51 -27.94
CA GLN A 235 39.12 -66.63 -28.39
C GLN A 235 39.49 -65.65 -29.54
N ASP A 236 38.52 -65.00 -30.18
CA ASP A 236 38.70 -64.28 -31.45
C ASP A 236 38.28 -62.79 -31.41
N GLY A 237 38.04 -62.20 -30.22
CA GLY A 237 37.95 -60.73 -30.06
C GLY A 237 36.70 -60.01 -30.62
N LYS A 238 35.56 -60.67 -30.77
CA LYS A 238 34.26 -60.01 -31.05
C LYS A 238 33.30 -60.11 -29.85
N SER A 239 32.66 -59.00 -29.49
CA SER A 239 31.65 -58.93 -28.43
C SER A 239 30.35 -59.66 -28.84
N PRO A 240 29.70 -60.39 -27.92
CA PRO A 240 28.41 -61.03 -28.19
C PRO A 240 27.27 -60.02 -28.30
N GLU A 241 26.28 -60.33 -29.13
CA GLU A 241 25.07 -59.54 -29.36
C GLU A 241 23.97 -59.99 -28.37
N VAL A 242 23.39 -59.04 -27.63
CA VAL A 242 22.36 -59.30 -26.61
C VAL A 242 21.08 -58.58 -26.99
N ALA A 243 19.95 -59.29 -26.97
CA ALA A 243 18.63 -58.75 -27.32
C ALA A 243 17.52 -59.36 -26.44
N ILE A 244 16.35 -58.71 -26.43
CA ILE A 244 15.12 -59.26 -25.83
C ILE A 244 14.28 -59.85 -26.96
N GLY A 245 13.94 -61.14 -26.85
CA GLY A 245 13.10 -61.81 -27.86
C GLY A 245 11.62 -61.51 -27.65
N ASP A 246 10.81 -61.71 -28.68
CA ASP A 246 9.35 -61.43 -28.67
C ASP A 246 8.58 -62.21 -27.58
N ASN A 247 9.16 -63.27 -27.02
CA ASN A 247 8.62 -64.02 -25.89
C ASN A 247 8.96 -63.43 -24.51
N GLY A 248 9.65 -62.29 -24.47
CA GLY A 248 10.01 -61.58 -23.25
C GLY A 248 11.20 -62.17 -22.50
N ASN A 249 12.01 -63.05 -23.10
CA ASN A 249 13.25 -63.58 -22.52
C ASN A 249 14.51 -62.89 -23.04
N TRP A 250 15.60 -63.00 -22.29
CA TRP A 250 16.94 -62.60 -22.75
C TRP A 250 17.50 -63.58 -23.80
N TYR A 251 18.07 -63.04 -24.87
CA TYR A 251 18.80 -63.76 -25.92
C TYR A 251 20.25 -63.31 -25.97
N ILE A 252 21.17 -64.26 -26.13
CA ILE A 252 22.60 -63.99 -26.36
C ILE A 252 23.00 -64.70 -27.66
N ASN A 253 23.48 -63.95 -28.65
CA ASN A 253 23.80 -64.39 -30.00
C ASN A 253 22.66 -65.20 -30.65
N GLY A 254 21.43 -64.69 -30.54
CA GLY A 254 20.25 -65.30 -31.17
C GLY A 254 19.73 -66.59 -30.51
N THR A 255 20.25 -66.99 -29.35
CA THR A 255 19.75 -68.16 -28.60
C THR A 255 19.00 -67.74 -27.34
N ASP A 256 17.78 -68.27 -27.17
CA ASP A 256 16.95 -68.03 -25.97
C ASP A 256 17.60 -68.62 -24.73
N THR A 257 17.76 -67.81 -23.69
CA THR A 257 18.30 -68.28 -22.40
C THR A 257 17.25 -68.95 -21.52
N GLY A 258 15.96 -68.87 -21.86
CA GLY A 258 14.84 -69.35 -21.06
C GLY A 258 14.59 -68.52 -19.80
N LYS A 259 15.24 -67.35 -19.68
CA LYS A 259 15.14 -66.44 -18.54
C LYS A 259 14.34 -65.19 -18.93
N PRO A 260 13.22 -64.90 -18.26
CA PRO A 260 12.39 -63.74 -18.57
C PRO A 260 13.16 -62.43 -18.27
N ALA A 261 13.04 -61.47 -19.19
CA ALA A 261 13.64 -60.15 -19.09
C ALA A 261 12.86 -59.20 -18.17
N PHE A 262 11.66 -59.61 -17.70
CA PHE A 262 10.81 -58.88 -16.76
C PHE A 262 10.30 -59.80 -15.63
N GLY A 263 10.06 -59.25 -14.43
CA GLY A 263 9.50 -59.96 -13.27
C GLY A 263 8.00 -60.21 -13.38
N LYS A 264 7.46 -61.20 -12.63
CA LYS A 264 6.01 -61.49 -12.53
C LYS A 264 5.39 -60.81 -11.31
N ASP A 265 4.19 -60.23 -11.48
CA ASP A 265 3.35 -59.71 -10.39
C ASP A 265 2.87 -60.81 -9.44
N GLY A 266 2.54 -60.43 -8.20
CA GLY A 266 1.94 -61.30 -7.18
C GLY A 266 0.55 -61.79 -7.58
N LYS A 267 0.10 -62.92 -7.02
CA LYS A 267 -1.24 -63.46 -7.28
C LYS A 267 -2.32 -62.58 -6.63
N ASP A 268 -3.28 -62.12 -7.43
CA ASP A 268 -4.51 -61.52 -6.95
C ASP A 268 -5.39 -62.54 -6.19
N GLY A 269 -6.13 -62.05 -5.20
CA GLY A 269 -7.28 -62.77 -4.65
C GLY A 269 -8.35 -62.96 -5.73
N LYS A 270 -9.30 -63.87 -5.52
CA LYS A 270 -10.48 -63.89 -6.40
C LYS A 270 -11.24 -62.58 -6.23
N ASP A 271 -11.18 -61.72 -7.24
CA ASP A 271 -12.04 -60.55 -7.31
C ASP A 271 -13.51 -61.00 -7.31
N GLY A 272 -14.32 -60.31 -6.50
CA GLY A 272 -15.77 -60.33 -6.70
C GLY A 272 -16.08 -59.79 -8.10
N LYS A 273 -17.24 -60.14 -8.67
CA LYS A 273 -17.70 -59.44 -9.88
C LYS A 273 -17.72 -57.94 -9.60
N ASP A 274 -16.92 -57.17 -10.34
CA ASP A 274 -16.99 -55.72 -10.34
C ASP A 274 -18.45 -55.29 -10.51
N GLY A 275 -18.92 -54.40 -9.64
CA GLY A 275 -20.16 -53.67 -9.90
C GLY A 275 -20.01 -52.85 -11.18
N ALA A 276 -21.10 -52.58 -11.88
CA ALA A 276 -21.06 -51.65 -13.01
C ALA A 276 -20.44 -50.32 -12.53
N ASN A 277 -19.44 -49.80 -13.26
CA ASN A 277 -18.84 -48.51 -12.96
C ASN A 277 -19.95 -47.44 -12.89
N GLY A 278 -19.88 -46.58 -11.87
CA GLY A 278 -20.75 -45.41 -11.77
C GLY A 278 -20.48 -44.44 -12.92
N ALA A 279 -21.36 -43.46 -13.13
CA ALA A 279 -21.13 -42.46 -14.16
C ALA A 279 -19.88 -41.61 -13.82
N ASN A 280 -19.10 -41.26 -14.83
CA ASN A 280 -17.99 -40.32 -14.66
C ASN A 280 -18.53 -38.93 -14.27
N GLY A 281 -17.84 -38.26 -13.36
CA GLY A 281 -18.14 -36.87 -13.01
C GLY A 281 -17.95 -35.94 -14.21
N LYS A 282 -18.71 -34.84 -14.27
CA LYS A 282 -18.55 -33.83 -15.33
C LYS A 282 -17.18 -33.15 -15.24
N SER A 283 -16.55 -32.96 -16.39
CA SER A 283 -15.32 -32.17 -16.51
C SER A 283 -15.56 -30.68 -16.30
N ALA A 284 -14.50 -29.93 -15.96
CA ALA A 284 -14.57 -28.47 -15.86
C ALA A 284 -15.09 -27.81 -17.15
N TYR A 285 -14.73 -28.32 -18.33
CA TYR A 285 -15.25 -27.78 -19.61
C TYR A 285 -16.75 -28.04 -19.79
N GLU A 286 -17.25 -29.20 -19.37
CA GLU A 286 -18.68 -29.52 -19.44
C GLU A 286 -19.50 -28.69 -18.44
N LEU A 287 -18.99 -28.54 -17.21
CA LEU A 287 -19.57 -27.65 -16.21
C LEU A 287 -19.55 -26.19 -16.65
N TRP A 288 -18.48 -25.74 -17.32
CA TRP A 288 -18.36 -24.38 -17.82
C TRP A 288 -19.37 -24.10 -18.94
N LYS A 289 -19.54 -25.02 -19.90
CA LYS A 289 -20.57 -24.90 -20.95
C LYS A 289 -21.97 -24.78 -20.35
N GLU A 290 -22.28 -25.57 -19.32
CA GLU A 290 -23.55 -25.47 -18.58
C GLU A 290 -23.67 -24.14 -17.85
N TYR A 291 -22.60 -23.68 -17.20
CA TYR A 291 -22.55 -22.39 -16.51
C TYR A 291 -22.85 -21.22 -17.46
N ILE A 292 -22.15 -21.12 -18.60
CA ILE A 292 -22.37 -20.05 -19.59
C ILE A 292 -23.69 -20.19 -20.34
N SER A 293 -24.29 -21.38 -20.40
CA SER A 293 -25.59 -21.58 -21.06
C SER A 293 -26.75 -20.84 -20.38
N SER A 294 -26.55 -20.39 -19.13
CA SER A 294 -27.49 -19.52 -18.41
C SER A 294 -27.62 -18.13 -19.03
N GLY A 295 -26.60 -17.67 -19.77
CA GLY A 295 -26.50 -16.31 -20.30
C GLY A 295 -26.26 -15.22 -19.25
N ASP A 296 -26.13 -15.60 -17.98
CA ASP A 296 -25.95 -14.70 -16.83
C ASP A 296 -24.59 -14.91 -16.13
N VAL A 297 -23.57 -15.21 -16.93
CA VAL A 297 -22.20 -15.37 -16.45
C VAL A 297 -21.45 -14.07 -16.66
N ASP A 298 -20.84 -13.51 -15.61
CA ASP A 298 -20.01 -12.33 -15.74
C ASP A 298 -18.79 -12.61 -16.63
N ASN A 299 -18.45 -11.67 -17.51
CA ASN A 299 -17.30 -11.81 -18.37
C ASN A 299 -16.02 -11.54 -17.55
N PRO A 300 -15.11 -12.52 -17.43
CA PRO A 300 -13.89 -12.40 -16.63
C PRO A 300 -12.91 -11.34 -17.18
N HIS A 301 -13.07 -10.91 -18.44
CA HIS A 301 -12.32 -9.79 -19.03
C HIS A 301 -13.00 -8.43 -18.80
N ASN A 302 -14.33 -8.42 -18.64
CA ASN A 302 -15.12 -7.22 -18.44
C ASN A 302 -16.34 -7.50 -17.55
N PRO A 303 -16.22 -7.32 -16.22
CA PRO A 303 -17.29 -7.64 -15.27
C PRO A 303 -18.61 -6.89 -15.50
N ASP A 304 -18.60 -5.79 -16.26
CA ASP A 304 -19.81 -5.03 -16.62
C ASP A 304 -20.58 -5.65 -17.80
N GLN A 305 -20.07 -6.75 -18.35
CA GLN A 305 -20.68 -7.48 -19.47
C GLN A 305 -20.83 -8.97 -19.11
N LYS A 306 -21.83 -9.61 -19.73
CA LYS A 306 -22.01 -11.06 -19.61
C LYS A 306 -21.22 -11.80 -20.69
N TRP A 307 -20.71 -12.98 -20.36
CA TRP A 307 -20.07 -13.86 -21.31
C TRP A 307 -21.10 -14.35 -22.35
N PRO A 308 -20.82 -14.25 -23.66
CA PRO A 308 -21.75 -14.73 -24.67
C PRO A 308 -21.93 -16.26 -24.59
N ALA A 309 -23.16 -16.73 -24.41
CA ALA A 309 -23.47 -18.16 -24.26
C ALA A 309 -23.10 -19.01 -25.50
N ASP A 310 -22.98 -18.37 -26.67
CA ASP A 310 -22.55 -18.96 -27.94
C ASP A 310 -21.02 -19.05 -28.09
N ARG A 311 -20.24 -18.34 -27.27
CA ARG A 311 -18.79 -18.52 -27.11
C ARG A 311 -18.49 -19.70 -26.19
N ASN A 312 -18.73 -20.91 -26.69
CA ASN A 312 -18.72 -22.15 -25.90
C ASN A 312 -17.73 -23.22 -26.42
N LYS A 313 -16.79 -22.83 -27.29
CA LYS A 313 -15.76 -23.74 -27.80
C LYS A 313 -14.65 -23.92 -26.78
N GLN A 314 -13.81 -24.93 -26.99
CA GLN A 314 -12.68 -25.19 -26.11
C GLN A 314 -11.69 -24.02 -26.06
N THR A 315 -11.51 -23.29 -27.16
CA THR A 315 -10.71 -22.05 -27.20
C THR A 315 -11.35 -20.91 -26.40
N ASP A 316 -12.68 -20.83 -26.37
CA ASP A 316 -13.41 -19.84 -25.57
C ASP A 316 -13.38 -20.20 -24.07
N PHE A 317 -13.36 -21.50 -23.74
CA PHE A 317 -13.10 -21.97 -22.38
C PHE A 317 -11.73 -21.54 -21.89
N TRP A 318 -10.72 -21.64 -22.76
CA TRP A 318 -9.38 -21.16 -22.43
C TRP A 318 -9.34 -19.64 -22.27
N ASP A 319 -9.99 -18.88 -23.15
CA ASP A 319 -10.12 -17.42 -23.04
C ASP A 319 -10.79 -17.02 -21.71
N PHE A 320 -11.93 -17.64 -21.39
CA PHE A 320 -12.66 -17.43 -20.14
C PHE A 320 -11.82 -17.64 -18.88
N LEU A 321 -10.88 -18.59 -18.91
CA LEU A 321 -10.00 -18.87 -17.77
C LEU A 321 -8.83 -17.87 -17.62
N THR A 322 -8.60 -16.97 -18.59
CA THR A 322 -7.42 -16.08 -18.60
C THR A 322 -7.57 -14.76 -17.82
N GLY A 323 -8.63 -14.59 -17.04
CA GLY A 323 -8.83 -13.40 -16.20
C GLY A 323 -8.82 -12.08 -16.97
N LYS A 324 -8.66 -10.95 -16.27
CA LYS A 324 -8.63 -9.60 -16.89
C LYS A 324 -7.31 -9.35 -17.63
N SER A 325 -7.10 -10.03 -18.75
CA SER A 325 -6.00 -9.73 -19.66
C SER A 325 -6.28 -8.42 -20.37
N SER A 326 -5.38 -7.43 -20.22
CA SER A 326 -5.31 -6.26 -21.08
C SER A 326 -4.81 -6.69 -22.46
N VAL A 327 -5.65 -7.40 -23.20
CA VAL A 327 -5.37 -7.65 -24.62
C VAL A 327 -5.45 -6.29 -25.30
N ILE A 328 -4.30 -5.71 -25.61
CA ILE A 328 -4.23 -4.52 -26.45
C ILE A 328 -4.74 -4.93 -27.83
N GLU A 329 -5.99 -4.55 -28.14
CA GLU A 329 -6.57 -4.79 -29.46
C GLU A 329 -5.89 -3.89 -30.48
N ILE A 330 -4.91 -4.44 -31.19
CA ILE A 330 -4.26 -3.77 -32.32
C ILE A 330 -5.08 -4.02 -33.59
N GLU A 331 -5.58 -2.95 -34.21
CA GLU A 331 -6.17 -3.01 -35.54
C GLU A 331 -5.04 -3.08 -36.58
N VAL A 332 -4.83 -4.27 -37.13
CA VAL A 332 -3.83 -4.51 -38.19
C VAL A 332 -4.20 -3.70 -39.45
N GLY A 333 -3.20 -3.08 -40.07
CA GLY A 333 -3.35 -2.24 -41.26
C GLY A 333 -3.42 -0.74 -40.97
N LYS A 334 -3.51 -0.32 -39.70
CA LYS A 334 -3.46 1.09 -39.27
C LYS A 334 -2.46 1.29 -38.14
N TYR A 335 -2.01 2.52 -37.94
CA TYR A 335 -1.31 2.88 -36.71
C TYR A 335 -2.27 2.79 -35.52
N ASN A 336 -1.78 2.39 -34.35
CA ASN A 336 -2.55 2.29 -33.12
C ASN A 336 -1.86 3.13 -32.04
N VAL A 337 -2.60 3.93 -31.28
CA VAL A 337 -2.07 4.74 -30.18
C VAL A 337 -2.80 4.34 -28.91
N ILE A 338 -2.10 3.67 -28.00
CA ILE A 338 -2.71 2.94 -26.89
C ILE A 338 -2.09 3.40 -25.57
N PRO A 339 -2.87 3.73 -24.53
CA PRO A 339 -2.33 3.96 -23.19
C PRO A 339 -1.78 2.66 -22.61
N GLU A 340 -0.52 2.66 -22.17
CA GLU A 340 0.22 1.40 -21.90
C GLU A 340 0.17 0.96 -20.43
N TYR A 341 -0.03 1.90 -19.49
CA TYR A 341 -0.04 1.60 -18.07
C TYR A 341 -1.48 1.46 -17.59
N TRP A 342 -1.98 0.25 -17.29
CA TRP A 342 -3.23 0.06 -16.54
C TRP A 342 -2.90 -0.47 -15.15
N ASN A 343 -3.08 0.37 -14.13
CA ASN A 343 -2.99 -0.08 -12.75
C ASN A 343 -4.24 -0.89 -12.41
N SER A 344 -4.09 -2.22 -12.34
CA SER A 344 -5.19 -3.17 -12.11
C SER A 344 -5.87 -2.95 -10.75
N SER A 345 -5.08 -2.70 -9.70
CA SER A 345 -5.57 -2.43 -8.34
C SER A 345 -6.38 -1.14 -8.24
N LEU A 346 -5.94 -0.10 -8.93
CA LEU A 346 -6.56 1.24 -8.90
C LEU A 346 -7.60 1.43 -9.99
N LYS A 347 -7.67 0.51 -10.95
CA LYS A 347 -8.49 0.57 -12.17
C LYS A 347 -8.28 1.86 -12.97
N GLU A 348 -7.02 2.26 -13.16
CA GLU A 348 -6.71 3.52 -13.82
C GLU A 348 -5.50 3.44 -14.74
N TYR A 349 -5.49 4.28 -15.77
CA TYR A 349 -4.34 4.43 -16.65
C TYR A 349 -3.35 5.52 -16.20
N VAL A 350 -3.77 6.32 -15.21
CA VAL A 350 -3.07 7.52 -14.80
C VAL A 350 -1.98 7.14 -13.80
N VAL A 351 -0.75 7.58 -14.08
CA VAL A 351 0.42 7.37 -13.23
C VAL A 351 0.23 8.19 -11.97
N PRO A 352 0.09 7.56 -10.79
CA PRO A 352 -0.29 8.31 -9.60
C PRO A 352 0.76 9.35 -9.14
N SER A 353 2.06 9.08 -9.35
CA SER A 353 3.13 9.98 -8.91
C SER A 353 3.12 11.38 -9.56
N ASP A 354 2.58 11.52 -10.76
CA ASP A 354 2.61 12.79 -11.50
C ASP A 354 1.36 13.06 -12.36
N GLY A 355 0.35 12.19 -12.29
CA GLY A 355 -0.93 12.30 -12.96
C GLY A 355 -0.89 12.14 -14.47
N SER A 356 0.23 11.67 -15.02
CA SER A 356 0.40 11.51 -16.47
C SER A 356 -0.19 10.20 -17.00
N VAL A 357 -0.31 10.10 -18.33
CA VAL A 357 -0.60 8.83 -19.02
C VAL A 357 0.50 8.59 -20.05
N LEU A 358 1.06 7.37 -20.03
CA LEU A 358 2.03 6.91 -21.02
C LEU A 358 1.28 6.23 -22.17
N PHE A 359 1.55 6.67 -23.40
CA PHE A 359 0.99 6.09 -24.62
C PHE A 359 2.09 5.43 -25.43
N THR A 360 1.75 4.29 -26.06
CA THR A 360 2.59 3.60 -27.03
C THR A 360 1.96 3.66 -28.40
N VAL A 361 2.79 3.91 -29.41
CA VAL A 361 2.38 3.90 -30.81
C VAL A 361 2.85 2.61 -31.46
N TYR A 362 1.93 1.90 -32.09
CA TYR A 362 2.19 0.70 -32.88
C TYR A 362 1.97 0.99 -34.37
N ASP A 363 2.82 0.42 -35.21
CA ASP A 363 2.70 0.46 -36.65
C ASP A 363 1.56 -0.42 -37.17
N LYS A 364 1.37 -0.40 -38.50
CA LYS A 364 0.33 -1.16 -39.20
C LYS A 364 0.48 -2.68 -39.08
N THR A 365 1.63 -3.17 -38.64
CA THR A 365 1.92 -4.59 -38.41
C THR A 365 1.78 -4.98 -36.93
N GLY A 366 1.51 -4.01 -36.05
CA GLY A 366 1.41 -4.20 -34.61
C GLY A 366 2.75 -4.18 -33.87
N LYS A 367 3.82 -3.67 -34.49
CA LYS A 367 5.11 -3.45 -33.81
C LYS A 367 5.20 -2.05 -33.26
N LYS A 368 5.89 -1.85 -32.13
CA LYS A 368 6.16 -0.50 -31.61
C LYS A 368 6.95 0.30 -32.65
N VAL A 369 6.58 1.56 -32.82
CA VAL A 369 7.34 2.49 -33.68
C VAL A 369 8.65 2.92 -32.99
N THR A 370 9.54 3.58 -33.72
CA THR A 370 10.75 4.19 -33.16
C THR A 370 10.52 5.66 -32.79
N ALA A 371 11.57 6.34 -32.32
CA ALA A 371 11.52 7.76 -32.01
C ALA A 371 11.14 8.62 -33.22
N GLY A 372 10.49 9.75 -32.95
CA GLY A 372 10.21 10.80 -33.95
C GLY A 372 8.84 10.73 -34.62
N VAL A 373 8.00 9.74 -34.30
CA VAL A 373 6.59 9.71 -34.75
C VAL A 373 5.80 10.75 -33.99
N LYS A 374 5.13 11.65 -34.71
CA LYS A 374 4.33 12.72 -34.11
C LYS A 374 2.86 12.31 -34.03
N VAL A 375 2.24 12.49 -32.87
CA VAL A 375 0.81 12.23 -32.61
C VAL A 375 0.12 13.54 -32.24
N SER A 376 -1.02 13.83 -32.86
CA SER A 376 -1.89 14.96 -32.53
C SER A 376 -3.36 14.54 -32.54
N ASP A 377 -4.25 15.46 -32.14
CA ASP A 377 -5.70 15.25 -32.15
C ASP A 377 -6.17 14.09 -31.24
N LEU A 378 -5.50 13.94 -30.09
CA LEU A 378 -5.94 13.02 -29.04
C LEU A 378 -7.34 13.42 -28.55
N PRO A 379 -8.31 12.48 -28.48
CA PRO A 379 -9.66 12.76 -27.97
C PRO A 379 -9.64 13.44 -26.60
N GLY A 380 -10.32 14.58 -26.49
CA GLY A 380 -10.43 15.33 -25.23
C GLY A 380 -9.19 16.14 -24.83
N VAL A 381 -8.10 16.08 -25.60
CA VAL A 381 -6.89 16.91 -25.46
C VAL A 381 -6.98 18.10 -26.42
N SER A 382 -6.27 19.20 -26.14
CA SER A 382 -6.23 20.35 -27.05
C SER A 382 -5.70 19.94 -28.43
N SER A 383 -6.35 20.42 -29.50
CA SER A 383 -5.90 20.17 -30.88
C SER A 383 -4.58 20.87 -31.23
N THR A 384 -4.14 21.82 -30.42
CA THR A 384 -2.82 22.46 -30.57
C THR A 384 -1.68 21.64 -29.98
N ASP A 385 -1.99 20.66 -29.12
CA ASP A 385 -0.99 19.79 -28.53
C ASP A 385 -0.58 18.69 -29.51
N ALA A 386 0.73 18.43 -29.54
CA ALA A 386 1.29 17.31 -30.26
C ALA A 386 2.42 16.69 -29.45
N PHE A 387 2.58 15.38 -29.62
CA PHE A 387 3.50 14.56 -28.85
C PHE A 387 4.42 13.79 -29.81
N ILE A 388 5.64 13.53 -29.39
CA ILE A 388 6.64 12.85 -30.21
C ILE A 388 7.12 11.62 -29.46
N THR A 389 7.17 10.48 -30.15
CA THR A 389 7.63 9.22 -29.56
C THR A 389 9.13 9.26 -29.23
N ASN A 390 9.49 8.63 -28.10
CA ASN A 390 10.86 8.29 -27.71
C ASN A 390 11.34 7.02 -28.42
N GLU A 391 12.53 6.53 -28.05
CA GLU A 391 13.15 5.34 -28.66
C GLU A 391 12.31 4.07 -28.51
N GLU A 392 11.50 3.98 -27.44
CA GLU A 392 10.57 2.89 -27.15
C GLU A 392 9.23 3.02 -27.90
N GLY A 393 9.04 4.04 -28.73
CA GLY A 393 7.78 4.29 -29.43
C GLY A 393 6.69 4.89 -28.55
N GLN A 394 7.07 5.51 -27.44
CA GLN A 394 6.17 6.00 -26.40
C GLN A 394 6.19 7.52 -26.28
N PHE A 395 5.10 8.10 -25.80
CA PHE A 395 5.06 9.50 -25.39
C PHE A 395 4.18 9.68 -24.15
N LYS A 396 4.43 10.76 -23.42
CA LYS A 396 3.76 11.06 -22.15
C LYS A 396 2.83 12.26 -22.29
N VAL A 397 1.58 12.10 -21.83
CA VAL A 397 0.61 13.20 -21.71
C VAL A 397 0.53 13.57 -20.23
N THR A 398 0.83 14.83 -19.90
CA THR A 398 0.81 15.32 -18.51
C THR A 398 -0.61 15.60 -18.02
N TRP A 399 -0.81 15.55 -16.71
CA TRP A 399 -2.13 15.64 -16.07
C TRP A 399 -2.93 16.89 -16.46
N ASP A 400 -2.24 18.01 -16.69
CA ASP A 400 -2.81 19.31 -17.04
C ASP A 400 -3.38 19.35 -18.47
N LYS A 401 -2.96 18.41 -19.32
CA LYS A 401 -3.42 18.26 -20.72
C LYS A 401 -4.50 17.19 -20.88
N LEU A 402 -4.66 16.31 -19.90
CA LEU A 402 -5.68 15.26 -19.93
C LEU A 402 -7.09 15.87 -19.83
N PRO A 403 -8.09 15.23 -20.45
CA PRO A 403 -9.48 15.65 -20.31
C PRO A 403 -9.94 15.62 -18.85
N ASP A 404 -10.85 16.52 -18.48
CA ASP A 404 -11.43 16.61 -17.14
C ASP A 404 -12.90 16.21 -17.16
N ASN A 405 -13.22 15.07 -16.55
CA ASN A 405 -14.57 14.52 -16.43
C ASN A 405 -15.36 14.49 -17.75
N LYS A 406 -14.67 14.19 -18.86
CA LYS A 406 -15.30 14.03 -20.18
C LYS A 406 -15.93 12.64 -20.34
N GLY A 407 -17.02 12.58 -21.10
CA GLY A 407 -17.69 11.32 -21.40
C GLY A 407 -16.83 10.41 -22.29
N LEU A 408 -17.07 9.09 -22.25
CA LEU A 408 -16.27 8.12 -23.00
C LEU A 408 -16.24 8.41 -24.51
N SER A 409 -17.35 8.87 -25.09
CA SER A 409 -17.43 9.22 -26.53
C SER A 409 -16.55 10.41 -26.92
N GLU A 410 -16.22 11.30 -25.99
CA GLU A 410 -15.32 12.44 -26.21
C GLU A 410 -13.84 12.05 -26.03
N ARG A 411 -13.59 10.86 -25.47
CA ARG A 411 -12.28 10.37 -25.06
C ARG A 411 -11.80 9.14 -25.81
N LYS A 412 -12.65 8.55 -26.66
CA LYS A 412 -12.33 7.40 -27.49
C LYS A 412 -12.45 7.76 -28.96
N GLY A 413 -11.44 7.43 -29.75
CA GLY A 413 -11.47 7.75 -31.17
C GLY A 413 -10.16 7.43 -31.89
N SER A 414 -10.06 7.94 -33.11
CA SER A 414 -8.83 7.93 -33.91
C SER A 414 -8.07 9.23 -33.74
N VAL A 415 -6.76 9.18 -33.97
CA VAL A 415 -5.83 10.30 -33.86
C VAL A 415 -5.08 10.51 -35.16
N THR A 416 -4.39 11.64 -35.28
CA THR A 416 -3.49 11.92 -36.40
C THR A 416 -2.09 11.44 -36.05
N VAL A 417 -1.55 10.53 -36.86
CA VAL A 417 -0.16 10.05 -36.75
C VAL A 417 0.62 10.60 -37.94
N THR A 418 1.75 11.26 -37.67
CA THR A 418 2.65 11.78 -38.71
C THR A 418 3.97 11.01 -38.67
N VAL A 419 4.29 10.35 -39.78
CA VAL A 419 5.56 9.60 -39.98
C VAL A 419 6.25 10.19 -41.20
N ASP A 420 7.51 10.63 -41.05
CA ASP A 420 8.30 11.23 -42.12
C ASP A 420 7.58 12.36 -42.90
N GLY A 421 6.76 13.14 -42.18
CA GLY A 421 5.97 14.24 -42.75
C GLY A 421 4.65 13.84 -43.41
N THR A 422 4.35 12.54 -43.52
CA THR A 422 3.07 12.03 -44.03
C THR A 422 2.08 11.85 -42.88
N GLN A 423 0.89 12.43 -42.99
CA GLN A 423 -0.19 12.31 -42.01
C GLN A 423 -1.13 11.17 -42.36
N GLU A 424 -1.50 10.38 -41.36
CA GLU A 424 -2.46 9.29 -41.46
C GLU A 424 -3.41 9.28 -40.25
N THR A 425 -4.63 8.79 -40.48
CA THR A 425 -5.60 8.54 -39.41
C THR A 425 -5.33 7.16 -38.79
N SER A 426 -5.18 7.11 -37.47
CA SER A 426 -5.00 5.86 -36.72
C SER A 426 -6.27 4.99 -36.71
N ALA A 427 -6.15 3.79 -36.15
CA ALA A 427 -7.27 3.02 -35.66
C ALA A 427 -8.11 3.83 -34.64
N GLY A 428 -9.41 3.50 -34.55
CA GLY A 428 -10.37 4.19 -33.66
C GLY A 428 -10.37 3.71 -32.21
N ASN A 429 -9.30 3.03 -31.80
CA ASN A 429 -9.16 2.34 -30.52
C ASN A 429 -8.35 3.13 -29.49
N THR A 430 -7.95 4.37 -29.78
CA THR A 430 -7.30 5.23 -28.79
C THR A 430 -8.30 5.65 -27.73
N LEU A 431 -8.00 5.31 -26.46
CA LEU A 431 -8.68 5.82 -25.28
C LEU A 431 -7.77 6.81 -24.58
N VAL A 432 -8.27 8.02 -24.34
CA VAL A 432 -7.62 9.03 -23.51
C VAL A 432 -8.28 9.01 -22.12
N PRO A 433 -7.57 8.61 -21.07
CA PRO A 433 -8.11 8.65 -19.70
C PRO A 433 -8.40 10.09 -19.27
N ASN A 434 -9.42 10.28 -18.41
CA ASN A 434 -9.54 11.56 -17.71
C ASN A 434 -8.37 11.73 -16.73
N ARG A 435 -8.02 12.97 -16.44
CA ARG A 435 -7.19 13.28 -15.28
C ARG A 435 -7.87 12.80 -14.01
N ILE A 436 -7.08 12.37 -13.04
CA ILE A 436 -7.57 12.10 -11.69
C ILE A 436 -7.55 13.40 -10.90
N ASN A 437 -8.69 13.82 -10.37
CA ASN A 437 -8.75 14.97 -9.46
C ASN A 437 -8.55 14.48 -8.03
N VAL A 438 -7.83 15.23 -7.20
CA VAL A 438 -7.67 14.91 -5.77
C VAL A 438 -8.18 16.06 -4.92
N ARG A 439 -8.84 15.75 -3.80
CA ARG A 439 -9.21 16.74 -2.79
C ARG A 439 -8.95 16.21 -1.39
N ALA A 440 -8.88 17.13 -0.43
CA ALA A 440 -9.03 16.76 0.97
C ALA A 440 -10.29 17.38 1.56
N ILE A 441 -10.86 16.71 2.55
CA ILE A 441 -12.07 17.10 3.25
C ILE A 441 -11.73 17.20 4.73
N ILE A 442 -12.10 18.33 5.36
CA ILE A 442 -12.02 18.48 6.80
C ILE A 442 -13.11 17.62 7.44
N THR A 443 -12.71 16.69 8.31
CA THR A 443 -13.62 15.74 8.97
C THR A 443 -13.93 16.14 10.41
N SER A 444 -13.04 16.90 11.05
CA SER A 444 -13.23 17.42 12.41
C SER A 444 -12.22 18.53 12.69
N ALA A 445 -12.60 19.53 13.49
CA ALA A 445 -11.64 20.46 14.06
C ALA A 445 -12.07 20.94 15.44
N TYR A 446 -11.12 21.16 16.35
CA TYR A 446 -11.38 21.57 17.73
C TYR A 446 -10.14 22.18 18.39
N LEU A 447 -10.33 22.94 19.47
CA LEU A 447 -9.23 23.56 20.23
C LEU A 447 -8.68 22.61 21.29
N SER A 448 -7.36 22.47 21.35
CA SER A 448 -6.67 21.62 22.31
C SER A 448 -5.25 22.12 22.62
N ASN A 449 -4.38 21.24 23.10
CA ASN A 449 -2.94 21.41 23.19
C ASN A 449 -2.22 20.27 22.46
N TYR A 450 -0.91 20.46 22.25
CA TYR A 450 -0.07 19.53 21.49
C TYR A 450 0.46 18.31 22.27
N SER A 451 0.40 18.27 23.61
CA SER A 451 0.88 17.21 24.54
C SER A 451 1.96 17.66 25.55
N ASN A 452 1.63 17.63 26.85
CA ASN A 452 2.45 17.43 28.07
C ASN A 452 1.78 18.15 29.28
N THR A 453 2.41 18.17 30.47
CA THR A 453 1.94 18.92 31.68
C THR A 453 2.59 20.31 31.86
N SER A 454 3.43 20.76 30.92
CA SER A 454 4.20 22.01 31.05
C SER A 454 3.30 23.23 31.11
N ILE A 455 3.74 24.23 31.88
CA ILE A 455 2.97 25.47 32.05
C ILE A 455 2.94 26.32 30.78
N ASP A 456 3.99 26.28 29.96
CA ASP A 456 4.21 27.15 28.80
C ASP A 456 3.88 26.49 27.45
N ILE A 457 3.14 25.38 27.45
CA ILE A 457 2.79 24.67 26.22
C ILE A 457 1.84 25.47 25.32
N TYR A 458 2.10 25.46 24.00
CA TYR A 458 1.23 26.08 23.02
C TYR A 458 -0.17 25.45 23.00
N ARG A 459 -1.19 26.32 22.92
CA ARG A 459 -2.56 25.90 22.61
C ARG A 459 -2.73 25.86 21.10
N THR A 460 -3.41 24.84 20.61
CA THR A 460 -3.50 24.53 19.18
C THR A 460 -4.94 24.41 18.71
N LEU A 461 -5.16 24.72 17.44
CA LEU A 461 -6.30 24.21 16.68
C LEU A 461 -5.89 22.87 16.08
N ASN A 462 -6.63 21.82 16.40
CA ASN A 462 -6.44 20.50 15.83
C ASN A 462 -7.40 20.34 14.67
N VAL A 463 -6.89 19.97 13.50
CA VAL A 463 -7.69 19.74 12.29
C VAL A 463 -7.45 18.33 11.79
N TYR A 464 -8.53 17.58 11.58
CA TYR A 464 -8.53 16.25 10.99
C TYR A 464 -9.09 16.31 9.58
N TYR A 465 -8.54 15.49 8.70
CA TYR A 465 -8.91 15.46 7.29
C TYR A 465 -8.77 14.07 6.69
N SER A 466 -9.46 13.87 5.56
CA SER A 466 -9.32 12.70 4.69
C SER A 466 -9.11 13.14 3.26
N PHE A 467 -8.52 12.28 2.45
CA PHE A 467 -8.36 12.51 1.01
C PHE A 467 -9.38 11.70 0.21
N GLU A 468 -9.79 12.26 -0.91
CA GLU A 468 -10.60 11.60 -1.92
C GLU A 468 -10.01 11.87 -3.29
N ARG A 469 -10.28 10.97 -4.22
CA ARG A 469 -9.93 11.14 -5.63
C ARG A 469 -11.16 10.96 -6.51
N GLN A 470 -11.15 11.59 -7.68
CA GLN A 470 -12.20 11.48 -8.66
C GLN A 470 -11.70 10.68 -9.86
N VAL A 471 -12.42 9.60 -10.19
CA VAL A 471 -12.15 8.76 -11.36
C VAL A 471 -13.37 8.83 -12.27
N ASP A 472 -13.21 9.34 -13.49
CA ASP A 472 -14.27 9.45 -14.49
C ASP A 472 -15.59 10.10 -13.98
N GLY A 473 -15.46 11.13 -13.14
CA GLY A 473 -16.59 11.88 -12.58
C GLY A 473 -17.02 11.46 -11.18
N GLU A 474 -16.64 10.26 -10.72
CA GLU A 474 -17.06 9.72 -9.43
C GLU A 474 -15.99 9.94 -8.36
N TRP A 475 -16.38 10.53 -7.22
CA TRP A 475 -15.50 10.70 -6.06
C TRP A 475 -15.51 9.44 -5.20
N ASP A 476 -14.32 8.94 -4.86
CA ASP A 476 -14.14 7.83 -3.93
C ASP A 476 -13.00 8.13 -2.95
N LYS A 477 -12.92 7.34 -1.88
CA LYS A 477 -11.85 7.39 -0.90
C LYS A 477 -10.50 7.24 -1.58
N TYR A 478 -9.51 7.96 -1.05
CA TYR A 478 -8.15 7.80 -1.52
C TYR A 478 -7.66 6.35 -1.28
N PRO A 479 -7.16 5.65 -2.32
CA PRO A 479 -6.74 4.26 -2.19
C PRO A 479 -5.59 4.10 -1.19
N THR A 480 -5.64 3.05 -0.38
CA THR A 480 -4.59 2.72 0.60
C THR A 480 -3.36 2.05 -0.03
N SER A 481 -3.52 1.49 -1.24
CA SER A 481 -2.47 0.80 -2.00
C SER A 481 -1.41 1.75 -2.59
N ILE A 482 -1.75 3.03 -2.73
CA ILE A 482 -0.78 4.07 -3.07
C ILE A 482 -0.39 4.85 -1.83
N THR A 483 0.82 5.39 -1.84
CA THR A 483 1.29 6.25 -0.76
C THR A 483 0.36 7.45 -0.64
N THR A 484 -0.54 7.40 0.35
CA THR A 484 -1.35 8.55 0.75
C THR A 484 -0.42 9.76 0.92
N PRO A 485 -0.89 11.00 0.70
CA PRO A 485 -0.11 12.21 0.94
C PRO A 485 0.30 12.35 2.42
N TYR A 486 1.27 11.54 2.86
CA TYR A 486 1.70 11.33 4.24
C TYR A 486 2.39 12.59 4.73
N ASN A 487 1.95 13.14 5.86
CA ASN A 487 2.43 14.41 6.42
C ASN A 487 2.49 15.57 5.41
N SER A 488 1.69 15.50 4.33
CA SER A 488 1.77 16.44 3.20
C SER A 488 1.00 17.73 3.46
N MET A 489 -0.05 17.66 4.28
CA MET A 489 -0.94 18.80 4.49
C MET A 489 -0.20 19.93 5.18
N LYS A 490 -0.26 21.10 4.54
CA LYS A 490 0.28 22.37 5.01
C LYS A 490 -0.86 23.31 5.37
N SER A 491 -0.51 24.34 6.15
CA SER A 491 -1.42 25.43 6.48
C SER A 491 -0.74 26.77 6.24
N ALA A 492 -1.55 27.77 5.94
CA ALA A 492 -1.14 29.15 5.69
C ALA A 492 -2.28 30.09 6.10
N ARG A 493 -1.99 31.35 6.40
CA ARG A 493 -3.04 32.35 6.66
C ARG A 493 -3.71 32.76 5.35
N VAL A 494 -5.02 32.92 5.37
CA VAL A 494 -5.81 33.50 4.28
C VAL A 494 -5.70 35.02 4.32
N LYS A 495 -5.34 35.65 3.20
CA LYS A 495 -5.20 37.11 3.09
C LYS A 495 -6.56 37.81 2.99
N ASP A 496 -7.47 37.27 2.18
CA ASP A 496 -8.84 37.77 2.01
C ASP A 496 -9.83 36.60 2.08
N ILE A 497 -10.67 36.60 3.12
CA ILE A 497 -11.66 35.54 3.35
C ILE A 497 -12.76 35.51 2.28
N ASN A 498 -12.98 36.59 1.53
CA ASN A 498 -14.02 36.64 0.49
C ASN A 498 -13.54 36.10 -0.86
N ARG A 499 -12.24 35.85 -1.02
CA ARG A 499 -11.65 35.30 -2.25
C ARG A 499 -11.44 33.78 -2.17
N PRO A 500 -11.42 33.06 -3.30
CA PRO A 500 -11.05 31.64 -3.33
C PRO A 500 -9.66 31.40 -2.72
N VAL A 501 -9.44 30.20 -2.20
CA VAL A 501 -8.12 29.80 -1.68
C VAL A 501 -7.26 29.35 -2.85
N ASN A 502 -6.11 29.98 -3.02
CA ASN A 502 -5.09 29.67 -4.02
C ASN A 502 -3.75 30.31 -3.60
N GLU A 503 -2.69 30.03 -4.35
CA GLU A 503 -1.34 30.58 -4.15
C GLU A 503 -1.33 32.12 -3.94
N GLY A 504 -2.15 32.86 -4.68
CA GLY A 504 -2.19 34.32 -4.61
C GLY A 504 -2.92 34.88 -3.38
N ASN A 505 -3.71 34.07 -2.66
CA ASN A 505 -4.53 34.49 -1.53
C ASN A 505 -4.10 33.88 -0.18
N VAL A 506 -2.89 33.31 -0.13
CA VAL A 506 -2.32 32.74 1.10
C VAL A 506 -1.03 33.44 1.50
N ASP A 507 -0.79 33.54 2.80
CA ASP A 507 0.50 33.90 3.41
C ASP A 507 1.07 32.65 4.09
N LYS A 508 2.12 32.08 3.48
CA LYS A 508 2.74 30.81 3.89
C LYS A 508 3.67 30.96 5.10
N ASP A 509 3.93 32.18 5.58
CA ASP A 509 4.76 32.42 6.76
C ASP A 509 3.94 32.48 8.07
N GLN A 510 2.61 32.57 7.96
CA GLN A 510 1.69 32.69 9.09
C GLN A 510 0.74 31.50 9.20
N LEU A 511 0.31 31.20 10.43
CA LEU A 511 -0.53 30.04 10.76
C LEU A 511 0.03 28.72 10.21
N VAL A 512 1.36 28.62 10.16
CA VAL A 512 2.07 27.43 9.70
C VAL A 512 1.85 26.30 10.70
N ARG A 513 1.59 25.10 10.16
CA ARG A 513 1.43 23.89 10.97
C ARG A 513 2.61 23.73 11.92
N TYR A 514 2.32 23.44 13.17
CA TYR A 514 3.33 23.15 14.17
C TYR A 514 3.77 21.69 14.11
N SER A 515 2.82 20.79 13.86
CA SER A 515 3.05 19.36 13.70
C SER A 515 1.87 18.74 12.95
N ASN A 516 2.08 17.59 12.33
CA ASN A 516 1.09 16.91 11.53
C ASN A 516 1.32 15.39 11.48
N GLY A 517 0.27 14.70 11.04
CA GLY A 517 0.25 13.28 10.73
C GLY A 517 -0.42 13.04 9.37
N ASN A 518 -0.88 11.82 9.17
CA ASN A 518 -1.51 11.42 7.90
C ASN A 518 -2.90 12.02 7.69
N SER A 519 -3.64 12.16 8.78
CA SER A 519 -5.04 12.57 8.79
C SER A 519 -5.31 13.72 9.75
N TYR A 520 -4.25 14.40 10.20
CA TYR A 520 -4.37 15.54 11.09
C TYR A 520 -3.22 16.53 10.98
N LEU A 521 -3.46 17.77 11.38
CA LEU A 521 -2.43 18.77 11.66
C LEU A 521 -2.82 19.63 12.86
N TYR A 522 -1.81 20.27 13.45
CA TYR A 522 -1.96 21.19 14.56
C TYR A 522 -1.45 22.57 14.16
N ILE A 523 -2.26 23.59 14.38
CA ILE A 523 -1.90 25.00 14.14
C ILE A 523 -1.79 25.68 15.50
N ILE A 524 -0.68 26.35 15.79
CA ILE A 524 -0.57 27.16 17.02
C ILE A 524 -1.58 28.31 16.93
N ARG A 525 -2.37 28.48 18.00
CA ARG A 525 -3.30 29.61 18.11
C ARG A 525 -2.51 30.93 18.24
N PRO A 526 -2.95 32.02 17.59
CA PRO A 526 -2.37 33.33 17.82
C PRO A 526 -2.33 33.68 19.31
N LEU A 527 -1.17 34.11 19.81
CA LEU A 527 -0.95 34.39 21.23
C LEU A 527 -1.25 35.85 21.53
N VAL A 528 -2.09 36.11 22.52
CA VAL A 528 -2.18 37.46 23.09
C VAL A 528 -1.03 37.64 24.07
N LEU A 529 -0.12 38.56 23.78
CA LEU A 529 0.95 38.95 24.69
C LEU A 529 0.45 39.98 25.71
N THR A 530 0.94 39.89 26.95
CA THR A 530 0.76 40.94 27.96
C THR A 530 1.51 42.20 27.56
N GLU A 531 1.09 43.36 28.07
CA GLU A 531 1.76 44.63 27.76
C GLU A 531 3.25 44.64 28.17
N THR A 532 3.61 43.97 29.27
CA THR A 532 5.03 43.82 29.66
C THR A 532 5.80 42.90 28.71
N GLU A 533 5.20 41.80 28.23
CA GLU A 533 5.82 40.93 27.20
C GLU A 533 6.06 41.74 25.92
N LYS A 534 5.05 42.43 25.39
CA LYS A 534 5.17 43.26 24.17
C LYS A 534 6.29 44.30 24.29
N ALA A 535 6.35 45.01 25.40
CA ALA A 535 7.35 46.05 25.64
C ALA A 535 8.80 45.51 25.73
N ASN A 536 8.99 44.21 25.90
CA ASN A 536 10.30 43.60 26.16
C ASN A 536 10.67 42.46 25.18
N VAL A 537 9.99 42.35 24.04
CA VAL A 537 10.30 41.38 22.96
C VAL A 537 11.79 41.40 22.58
N ALA A 538 12.38 42.59 22.43
CA ALA A 538 13.79 42.75 22.05
C ALA A 538 14.80 42.50 23.19
N LYS A 539 14.34 42.42 24.44
CA LYS A 539 15.20 42.29 25.64
C LYS A 539 15.14 40.89 26.27
N ASN A 540 14.20 40.06 25.84
CA ASN A 540 13.99 38.73 26.39
C ASN A 540 13.80 37.72 25.26
N ASP A 541 14.80 36.86 25.05
CA ASP A 541 14.82 35.87 23.97
C ASP A 541 13.61 34.93 23.98
N THR A 542 13.10 34.57 25.16
CA THR A 542 11.92 33.69 25.26
C THR A 542 10.67 34.42 24.78
N VAL A 543 10.49 35.68 25.17
CA VAL A 543 9.38 36.51 24.68
C VAL A 543 9.55 36.79 23.18
N GLY A 544 10.77 37.02 22.72
CA GLY A 544 11.12 37.15 21.29
C GLY A 544 10.65 35.96 20.45
N LYS A 545 10.76 34.73 20.97
CA LYS A 545 10.25 33.52 20.30
C LYS A 545 8.71 33.48 20.26
N LEU A 546 8.04 33.97 21.30
CA LEU A 546 6.57 34.03 21.34
C LEU A 546 6.00 35.07 20.38
N ALA A 547 6.71 36.19 20.16
CA ALA A 547 6.28 37.28 19.27
C ALA A 547 6.03 36.82 17.83
N LYS A 548 6.67 35.74 17.37
CA LYS A 548 6.38 35.11 16.07
C LYS A 548 4.91 34.69 15.93
N TYR A 549 4.26 34.36 17.04
CA TYR A 549 2.87 33.91 17.08
C TYR A 549 1.92 34.98 17.63
N GLU A 550 2.38 36.22 17.80
CA GLU A 550 1.55 37.28 18.37
C GLU A 550 0.31 37.52 17.51
N TRP A 551 -0.84 37.65 18.19
CA TRP A 551 -2.08 38.01 17.55
C TRP A 551 -2.08 39.48 17.15
N ASP A 552 -2.30 39.74 15.86
CA ASP A 552 -2.33 41.07 15.26
C ASP A 552 -3.66 41.82 15.44
N GLN A 553 -4.53 41.33 16.34
CA GLN A 553 -5.87 41.87 16.61
C GLN A 553 -6.85 41.77 15.42
N THR A 554 -6.58 40.87 14.48
CA THR A 554 -7.50 40.58 13.38
C THR A 554 -7.94 39.12 13.38
N ASP A 555 -9.11 38.84 12.83
CA ASP A 555 -9.58 37.46 12.70
C ASP A 555 -8.63 36.67 11.81
N ASN A 556 -8.25 35.49 12.30
CA ASN A 556 -7.26 34.65 11.65
C ASN A 556 -7.95 33.45 11.02
N TYR A 557 -7.76 33.26 9.72
CA TYR A 557 -8.29 32.10 9.00
C TYR A 557 -7.14 31.33 8.36
N ALA A 558 -7.07 30.03 8.61
CA ALA A 558 -6.13 29.14 7.96
C ALA A 558 -6.73 28.52 6.70
N ALA A 559 -5.95 28.53 5.63
CA ALA A 559 -6.12 27.69 4.45
C ALA A 559 -5.29 26.42 4.62
N LEU A 560 -5.80 25.33 4.06
CA LEU A 560 -5.09 24.05 3.98
C LEU A 560 -4.73 23.74 2.53
N TYR A 561 -3.53 23.23 2.31
CA TYR A 561 -3.05 22.87 0.97
C TYR A 561 -2.03 21.74 1.00
N PHE A 562 -1.90 21.02 -0.11
CA PHE A 562 -0.91 19.97 -0.31
C PHE A 562 -0.48 19.91 -1.78
N GLY A 563 0.58 19.17 -2.07
CA GLY A 563 1.03 18.93 -3.45
C GLY A 563 1.82 20.07 -4.10
N ASP A 564 2.53 20.89 -3.31
CA ASP A 564 3.35 21.99 -3.82
C ASP A 564 4.74 21.56 -4.33
N GLY A 565 4.87 20.29 -4.74
CA GLY A 565 6.09 19.72 -5.30
C GLY A 565 7.20 19.42 -4.29
N THR A 566 6.98 19.62 -2.98
CA THR A 566 7.99 19.31 -1.95
C THR A 566 7.71 17.95 -1.28
N GLY A 567 8.19 16.83 -1.85
CA GLY A 567 8.10 15.50 -1.23
C GLY A 567 7.89 14.36 -2.24
N SER A 568 7.81 13.12 -1.75
CA SER A 568 7.67 11.89 -2.57
C SER A 568 6.23 11.37 -2.63
N TYR A 569 5.26 12.26 -2.51
CA TYR A 569 3.84 11.88 -2.43
C TYR A 569 3.18 11.87 -3.80
N ASN A 570 2.03 11.24 -3.80
CA ASN A 570 1.25 10.92 -4.96
C ASN A 570 -0.01 11.79 -4.90
N ASP A 571 0.04 12.91 -5.60
CA ASP A 571 -1.01 13.94 -5.72
C ASP A 571 -1.46 14.08 -7.18
N TYR A 572 -1.09 13.12 -8.03
CA TYR A 572 -1.29 13.19 -9.47
C TYR A 572 -0.71 14.48 -10.08
N GLY A 573 0.41 14.96 -9.53
CA GLY A 573 1.14 16.14 -10.00
C GLY A 573 0.48 17.47 -9.67
N GLN A 574 -0.54 17.49 -8.81
CA GLN A 574 -1.37 18.66 -8.54
C GLN A 574 -1.08 19.32 -7.20
N THR A 575 -0.97 20.65 -7.22
CA THR A 575 -1.08 21.46 -5.99
C THR A 575 -2.55 21.75 -5.70
N ILE A 576 -3.04 21.23 -4.58
CA ILE A 576 -4.45 21.33 -4.19
C ILE A 576 -4.60 22.31 -3.04
N TYR A 577 -5.48 23.28 -3.25
CA TYR A 577 -5.92 24.24 -2.24
C TYR A 577 -7.35 23.93 -1.82
N LEU A 578 -7.54 23.58 -0.54
CA LEU A 578 -8.88 23.38 0.00
C LEU A 578 -9.58 24.74 0.00
N GLN A 579 -10.79 24.77 -0.55
CA GLN A 579 -11.59 25.99 -0.55
C GLN A 579 -12.15 26.33 0.84
N ASP A 580 -12.17 25.33 1.73
CA ASP A 580 -12.51 25.50 3.14
C ASP A 580 -11.45 26.32 3.88
N LYS A 581 -11.93 27.28 4.67
CA LYS A 581 -11.13 28.19 5.50
C LYS A 581 -11.54 27.97 6.95
N ILE A 582 -10.58 27.81 7.85
CA ILE A 582 -10.90 27.57 9.26
C ILE A 582 -10.44 28.73 10.14
N HIS A 583 -11.34 29.24 10.96
CA HIS A 583 -11.00 30.26 11.95
C HIS A 583 -10.02 29.70 12.98
N VAL A 584 -8.93 30.40 13.25
CA VAL A 584 -7.92 30.05 14.26
C VAL A 584 -7.97 31.10 15.38
N PRO A 585 -8.76 30.87 16.44
CA PRO A 585 -8.97 31.87 17.47
C PRO A 585 -7.71 32.11 18.30
N GLU A 586 -7.49 33.36 18.67
CA GLU A 586 -6.46 33.80 19.60
C GLU A 586 -6.60 33.19 20.99
N VAL A 587 -5.52 33.17 21.78
CA VAL A 587 -5.51 32.66 23.15
C VAL A 587 -4.89 33.67 24.13
N TYR A 588 -5.64 33.97 25.19
CA TYR A 588 -5.25 34.92 26.23
C TYR A 588 -4.36 34.27 27.30
N PRO A 589 -3.43 35.02 27.91
CA PRO A 589 -2.62 34.52 29.02
C PRO A 589 -3.46 34.29 30.27
N ALA A 590 -3.04 33.31 31.07
CA ALA A 590 -3.51 33.14 32.43
C ALA A 590 -3.28 34.43 33.27
N PRO A 591 -4.17 34.71 34.24
CA PRO A 591 -4.14 35.94 35.04
C PRO A 591 -2.84 36.07 35.86
N SER A 592 -2.46 37.31 36.13
CA SER A 592 -1.34 37.66 37.01
C SER A 592 -1.74 37.62 38.49
N PHE A 593 -0.76 37.70 39.39
CA PHE A 593 -1.05 38.05 40.78
C PHE A 593 -1.70 39.44 40.87
N LYS A 594 -2.61 39.59 41.83
CA LYS A 594 -3.22 40.87 42.15
C LYS A 594 -2.15 41.79 42.75
N GLU A 595 -2.11 43.03 42.27
CA GLU A 595 -1.10 43.99 42.68
C GLU A 595 -1.14 44.23 44.19
N ASN A 596 0.04 44.29 44.82
CA ASN A 596 0.19 44.59 46.26
C ASN A 596 -0.52 43.61 47.23
N SER A 597 -0.85 42.38 46.78
CA SER A 597 -1.57 41.39 47.59
C SER A 597 -0.85 40.06 47.77
N VAL A 598 0.45 40.00 47.50
CA VAL A 598 1.25 38.77 47.65
C VAL A 598 2.27 38.96 48.77
N PHE A 599 2.38 37.95 49.63
CA PHE A 599 3.17 37.97 50.85
C PHE A 599 3.97 36.68 51.03
N ILE A 600 4.98 36.75 51.89
CA ILE A 600 5.78 35.61 52.33
C ILE A 600 5.52 35.35 53.82
N GLU A 601 5.31 34.09 54.18
CA GLU A 601 5.32 33.60 55.56
C GLU A 601 6.50 32.66 55.75
N ILE A 602 7.22 32.77 56.88
CA ILE A 602 8.31 31.86 57.24
C ILE A 602 8.00 31.27 58.62
N LYS A 603 7.62 29.99 58.66
CA LYS A 603 7.34 29.26 59.91
C LYS A 603 8.18 27.98 59.96
N GLN A 604 8.95 27.82 61.04
CA GLN A 604 9.80 26.64 61.27
C GLN A 604 10.71 26.31 60.06
N GLY A 605 11.23 27.34 59.38
CA GLY A 605 12.10 27.19 58.21
C GLY A 605 11.36 26.91 56.88
N ILE A 606 10.04 26.74 56.89
CA ILE A 606 9.23 26.59 55.67
C ILE A 606 8.80 27.97 55.18
N THR A 607 9.18 28.30 53.95
CA THR A 607 8.74 29.52 53.27
C THR A 607 7.45 29.24 52.48
N THR A 608 6.42 30.05 52.72
CA THR A 608 5.12 29.94 52.05
C THR A 608 4.76 31.26 51.40
N MET A 609 4.48 31.23 50.10
CA MET A 609 3.93 32.39 49.39
C MET A 609 2.41 32.30 49.37
N TRP A 610 1.73 33.39 49.70
CA TRP A 610 0.27 33.44 49.72
C TRP A 610 -0.22 34.81 49.26
N GLY A 611 -1.43 34.84 48.68
CA GLY A 611 -1.99 36.07 48.14
C GLY A 611 -3.19 35.84 47.24
N GLU A 612 -3.55 36.88 46.48
CA GLU A 612 -4.66 36.84 45.52
C GLU A 612 -4.17 36.87 44.06
N ILE A 613 -4.94 36.21 43.19
CA ILE A 613 -4.85 36.29 41.73
C ILE A 613 -5.75 37.43 41.23
N ASP A 614 -5.33 38.15 40.20
CA ASP A 614 -6.18 39.17 39.56
C ASP A 614 -7.21 38.51 38.62
N THR A 615 -8.32 38.06 39.20
CA THR A 615 -9.42 37.42 38.46
C THR A 615 -10.48 38.41 37.98
N ASP A 616 -10.37 39.69 38.36
CA ASP A 616 -11.41 40.70 38.12
C ASP A 616 -11.57 41.02 36.62
N ASN A 617 -10.51 40.82 35.83
CA ASN A 617 -10.45 41.14 34.41
C ASN A 617 -10.10 39.93 33.53
N LEU A 618 -10.58 38.73 33.92
CA LEU A 618 -10.42 37.53 33.09
C LEU A 618 -11.05 37.76 31.71
N GLN A 619 -10.25 37.49 30.68
CA GLN A 619 -10.63 37.74 29.29
C GLN A 619 -11.58 36.67 28.77
N ASP A 620 -12.37 37.01 27.76
CA ASP A 620 -13.24 36.05 27.12
C ASP A 620 -12.44 34.90 26.48
N PHE A 621 -13.05 33.73 26.39
CA PHE A 621 -12.40 32.48 25.99
C PHE A 621 -13.24 31.70 24.96
N TYR A 622 -12.66 30.63 24.41
CA TYR A 622 -13.35 29.68 23.56
C TYR A 622 -13.41 28.31 24.26
N LYS A 623 -14.53 27.60 24.13
CA LYS A 623 -14.61 26.21 24.60
C LYS A 623 -13.59 25.34 23.86
N THR A 624 -13.20 24.25 24.52
CA THR A 624 -12.10 23.38 24.06
C THR A 624 -12.46 21.92 24.26
N TYR A 625 -11.63 21.01 23.78
CA TYR A 625 -11.81 19.56 23.96
C TYR A 625 -11.98 19.10 25.42
N ALA A 626 -11.65 19.96 26.40
CA ALA A 626 -11.89 19.69 27.82
C ALA A 626 -13.37 19.81 28.25
N TYR A 627 -14.26 20.25 27.36
CA TYR A 627 -15.71 20.35 27.59
C TYR A 627 -16.43 19.06 27.13
N PRO A 628 -17.65 18.78 27.63
CA PRO A 628 -18.43 17.62 27.19
C PRO A 628 -18.60 17.56 25.67
N THR A 629 -18.60 16.34 25.13
CA THR A 629 -18.43 16.05 23.69
C THR A 629 -19.40 16.79 22.79
N GLY A 630 -18.88 17.62 21.88
CA GLY A 630 -19.61 18.23 20.76
C GLY A 630 -19.69 19.75 20.78
N GLN A 631 -19.47 20.39 21.94
CA GLN A 631 -19.54 21.86 22.09
C GLN A 631 -18.28 22.59 21.60
N ASP A 632 -17.18 21.86 21.46
CA ASP A 632 -15.86 22.36 21.06
C ASP A 632 -15.55 22.13 19.57
N LYS A 633 -16.39 21.35 18.89
CA LYS A 633 -16.19 20.96 17.50
C LYS A 633 -16.63 22.08 16.57
N PHE A 634 -15.70 22.53 15.75
CA PHE A 634 -15.95 23.53 14.73
C PHE A 634 -16.99 23.01 13.75
N THR A 635 -17.85 23.90 13.30
CA THR A 635 -18.87 23.62 12.30
C THR A 635 -18.62 24.48 11.07
N LYS A 636 -18.94 23.92 9.92
CA LYS A 636 -18.95 24.65 8.66
C LYS A 636 -20.21 25.52 8.62
N GLU A 637 -20.05 26.83 8.48
CA GLU A 637 -21.16 27.77 8.37
C GLU A 637 -21.98 27.46 7.11
N GLU A 638 -23.30 27.32 7.29
CA GLU A 638 -24.22 26.93 6.24
C GLU A 638 -24.13 27.86 5.03
N GLY A 639 -24.05 27.28 3.83
CA GLY A 639 -23.94 28.04 2.57
C GLY A 639 -22.56 28.67 2.32
N THR A 640 -21.55 28.42 3.16
CA THR A 640 -20.19 28.96 3.01
C THR A 640 -19.12 27.88 3.03
N ASN A 641 -17.87 28.27 2.79
CA ASN A 641 -16.67 27.43 2.99
C ASN A 641 -15.90 27.82 4.26
N VAL A 642 -16.57 28.36 5.28
CA VAL A 642 -15.92 28.86 6.49
C VAL A 642 -16.26 27.95 7.67
N TRP A 643 -15.24 27.48 8.39
CA TRP A 643 -15.37 26.73 9.62
C TRP A 643 -15.14 27.65 10.82
N LYS A 644 -16.06 27.64 11.78
CA LYS A 644 -15.96 28.45 13.01
C LYS A 644 -16.26 27.63 14.26
N HIS A 645 -15.81 28.17 15.39
CA HIS A 645 -16.19 27.64 16.70
C HIS A 645 -17.71 27.82 16.88
N PRO A 646 -18.46 26.80 17.31
CA PRO A 646 -19.93 26.80 17.26
C PRO A 646 -20.57 27.86 18.15
N GLU A 647 -19.96 28.18 19.29
CA GLU A 647 -20.47 29.18 20.23
C GLU A 647 -19.71 30.51 20.18
N GLY A 648 -18.68 30.62 19.32
CA GLY A 648 -17.79 31.78 19.34
C GLY A 648 -17.10 31.99 20.69
N LYS A 649 -16.88 33.25 21.05
CA LYS A 649 -16.17 33.70 22.26
C LYS A 649 -17.16 33.89 23.40
N LEU A 650 -16.81 33.43 24.61
CA LEU A 650 -17.67 33.45 25.79
C LEU A 650 -16.99 34.21 26.94
N PRO A 651 -17.76 34.92 27.78
CA PRO A 651 -17.20 35.61 28.94
C PRO A 651 -16.68 34.61 29.97
N ALA A 652 -15.72 35.03 30.80
CA ALA A 652 -15.11 34.17 31.82
C ALA A 652 -16.10 33.58 32.84
N SER A 653 -17.29 34.17 33.00
CA SER A 653 -18.38 33.63 33.82
C SER A 653 -18.95 32.30 33.32
N GLU A 654 -18.74 31.98 32.04
CA GLU A 654 -19.18 30.72 31.39
C GLU A 654 -18.12 29.61 31.49
N LEU A 655 -17.01 29.84 32.21
CA LEU A 655 -16.03 28.80 32.47
C LEU A 655 -16.67 27.66 33.28
N GLU A 656 -16.32 26.42 32.92
CA GLU A 656 -16.74 25.23 33.68
C GLU A 656 -16.46 25.36 35.18
N GLU A 657 -17.38 24.82 35.98
CA GLU A 657 -17.42 25.03 37.43
C GLU A 657 -16.16 24.58 38.16
N ASN A 658 -15.36 23.71 37.55
CA ASN A 658 -14.15 23.14 38.11
C ASN A 658 -12.86 23.81 37.61
N ARG A 659 -12.93 24.96 36.93
CA ARG A 659 -11.74 25.72 36.52
C ARG A 659 -11.16 26.50 37.71
N ALA A 660 -9.84 26.43 37.87
CA ALA A 660 -9.10 27.13 38.90
C ALA A 660 -7.78 27.65 38.35
N VAL A 661 -7.23 28.67 38.99
CA VAL A 661 -5.88 29.14 38.69
C VAL A 661 -4.90 28.14 39.30
N PHE A 662 -4.01 27.63 38.47
CA PHE A 662 -2.93 26.74 38.84
C PHE A 662 -1.63 27.54 38.95
N ILE A 663 -0.91 27.34 40.04
CA ILE A 663 0.38 27.97 40.30
C ILE A 663 1.40 26.87 40.49
N GLU A 664 2.47 26.91 39.70
CA GLU A 664 3.59 25.97 39.81
C GLU A 664 4.88 26.73 40.02
N MET A 665 5.71 26.24 40.94
CA MET A 665 7.11 26.61 41.02
C MET A 665 7.96 25.42 40.62
N ARG A 666 8.79 25.63 39.61
CA ARG A 666 9.80 24.65 39.19
C ARG A 666 11.03 24.81 40.06
N THR A 667 11.29 23.83 40.92
CA THR A 667 12.40 23.88 41.88
C THR A 667 13.65 23.25 41.26
N PHE A 668 14.76 24.00 41.30
CA PHE A 668 16.10 23.50 41.03
C PHE A 668 16.88 23.52 42.34
N ILE A 669 16.86 22.41 43.08
CA ILE A 669 17.64 22.28 44.32
C ILE A 669 18.84 21.39 44.01
N ASN A 670 20.06 21.92 44.06
CA ASN A 670 21.30 21.14 43.93
C ASN A 670 21.35 20.15 42.75
N GLY A 671 20.75 20.51 41.60
CA GLY A 671 20.75 19.66 40.40
C GLY A 671 19.68 18.55 40.36
N THR A 672 18.86 18.38 41.40
CA THR A 672 17.64 17.56 41.33
C THR A 672 16.42 18.45 41.05
N GLY A 673 15.75 18.18 39.93
CA GLY A 673 14.55 18.90 39.52
C GLY A 673 13.31 18.41 40.28
N GLY A 674 12.48 19.33 40.73
CA GLY A 674 11.15 19.06 41.29
C GLY A 674 10.14 20.15 40.91
N THR A 675 8.87 19.93 41.20
CA THR A 675 7.81 20.92 41.04
C THR A 675 6.97 20.94 42.30
N VAL A 676 6.78 22.12 42.88
CA VAL A 676 5.75 22.35 43.90
C VAL A 676 4.63 23.15 43.25
N HIS A 677 3.39 22.76 43.53
CA HIS A 677 2.25 23.43 42.92
C HIS A 677 1.10 23.58 43.91
N THR A 678 0.25 24.54 43.62
CA THR A 678 -1.00 24.82 44.33
C THR A 678 -2.02 25.35 43.32
N GLY A 679 -3.17 25.76 43.81
CA GLY A 679 -4.13 26.51 43.01
C GLY A 679 -5.14 27.23 43.87
N SER A 680 -6.00 27.98 43.19
CA SER A 680 -7.16 28.61 43.83
C SER A 680 -8.28 27.59 44.09
N LYS A 681 -9.28 28.02 44.86
CA LYS A 681 -10.63 27.44 44.74
C LYS A 681 -11.21 27.67 43.33
N PRO A 682 -12.27 26.96 42.94
CA PRO A 682 -12.86 27.16 41.62
C PRO A 682 -13.28 28.61 41.36
N LEU A 683 -13.00 29.10 40.15
CA LEU A 683 -13.30 30.46 39.71
C LEU A 683 -14.80 30.77 39.78
N SER A 684 -15.65 29.78 39.46
CA SER A 684 -17.11 29.83 39.58
C SER A 684 -17.62 30.18 40.99
N THR A 685 -16.82 29.89 42.02
CA THR A 685 -17.13 30.19 43.42
C THR A 685 -16.44 31.46 43.93
N GLY A 686 -15.86 32.27 43.04
CA GLY A 686 -15.08 33.45 43.39
C GLY A 686 -13.66 33.13 43.89
N GLY A 687 -13.13 31.95 43.55
CA GLY A 687 -11.82 31.49 43.99
C GLY A 687 -10.67 32.32 43.43
N LYS A 688 -10.07 33.18 44.26
CA LYS A 688 -8.94 34.05 43.89
C LYS A 688 -7.71 33.91 44.80
N ARG A 689 -7.85 33.27 45.96
CA ARG A 689 -6.78 33.12 46.95
C ARG A 689 -5.94 31.88 46.67
N PHE A 690 -4.64 31.97 46.92
CA PHE A 690 -3.73 30.83 46.84
C PHE A 690 -2.78 30.78 48.05
N LYS A 691 -2.22 29.59 48.29
CA LYS A 691 -1.16 29.33 49.25
C LYS A 691 -0.19 28.30 48.67
N LEU A 692 1.03 28.72 48.35
CA LEU A 692 2.11 27.88 47.82
C LEU A 692 3.13 27.61 48.93
N THR A 693 3.03 26.45 49.55
CA THR A 693 4.00 26.00 50.58
C THR A 693 5.29 25.52 49.91
N SER A 694 6.41 25.62 50.61
CA SER A 694 7.74 25.24 50.11
C SER A 694 8.17 26.08 48.90
N THR A 695 7.91 27.39 48.98
CA THR A 695 8.32 28.35 47.97
C THR A 695 9.78 28.74 48.18
N TYR A 696 10.67 28.32 47.29
CA TYR A 696 12.10 28.58 47.40
C TYR A 696 12.54 29.73 46.48
N PRO A 697 13.33 30.69 46.99
CA PRO A 697 13.97 31.70 46.14
C PRO A 697 14.81 31.09 45.02
N ASN A 698 15.08 31.89 44.01
CA ASN A 698 15.83 31.57 42.80
C ASN A 698 15.13 30.55 41.88
N ASN A 699 13.80 30.55 41.88
CA ASN A 699 12.99 29.64 41.06
C ASN A 699 11.89 30.39 40.31
N TRP A 700 11.52 29.84 39.16
CA TRP A 700 10.45 30.34 38.31
C TRP A 700 9.08 29.94 38.83
N ILE A 701 8.12 30.85 38.72
CA ILE A 701 6.71 30.67 39.04
C ILE A 701 5.90 30.79 37.75
N GLY A 702 5.20 29.71 37.41
CA GLY A 702 4.26 29.64 36.32
C GLY A 702 2.82 29.76 36.80
N LEU A 703 2.00 30.36 35.93
CA LEU A 703 0.55 30.52 36.11
C LEU A 703 -0.18 29.91 34.91
N ASP A 704 -1.28 29.22 35.19
CA ASP A 704 -2.17 28.62 34.19
C ASP A 704 -3.61 28.60 34.72
N ILE A 705 -4.60 28.39 33.85
CA ILE A 705 -5.95 27.99 34.26
C ILE A 705 -6.08 26.51 33.92
N ARG A 706 -6.49 25.72 34.91
CA ARG A 706 -6.57 24.26 34.80
C ARG A 706 -7.86 23.73 35.40
N ARG A 707 -8.25 22.53 34.97
CA ARG A 707 -9.33 21.75 35.59
C ARG A 707 -8.86 21.23 36.94
N ARG A 708 -9.49 21.70 38.02
CA ARG A 708 -9.30 21.25 39.40
C ARG A 708 -10.21 20.06 39.68
N THR A 709 -9.65 18.98 40.20
CA THR A 709 -10.41 17.84 40.71
C THR A 709 -10.03 17.63 42.16
N GLU A 710 -11.04 17.56 43.03
CA GLU A 710 -10.88 17.34 44.47
C GLU A 710 -11.44 15.98 44.85
N SER A 711 -10.62 15.14 45.47
CA SER A 711 -11.00 13.91 46.15
C SER A 711 -10.78 14.07 47.66
N THR A 712 -11.26 13.12 48.45
CA THR A 712 -11.20 13.14 49.92
C THR A 712 -9.81 13.50 50.46
N ASP A 713 -8.75 13.02 49.79
CA ASP A 713 -7.37 13.16 50.28
C ASP A 713 -6.47 13.98 49.35
N LYS A 714 -6.95 14.43 48.17
CA LYS A 714 -6.08 15.03 47.16
C LYS A 714 -6.80 16.03 46.26
N ILE A 715 -6.10 17.13 45.98
CA ILE A 715 -6.45 18.05 44.89
C ILE A 715 -5.49 17.81 43.73
N THR A 716 -6.03 17.72 42.52
CA THR A 716 -5.27 17.56 41.27
C THR A 716 -5.67 18.63 40.25
N TYR A 717 -4.72 18.98 39.38
CA TYR A 717 -4.92 19.96 38.33
C TYR A 717 -4.54 19.36 36.98
N ASN A 718 -5.49 19.36 36.05
CA ASN A 718 -5.31 18.85 34.70
C ASN A 718 -5.40 20.02 33.71
N ILE A 719 -4.59 20.02 32.67
CA ILE A 719 -4.56 21.13 31.70
C ILE A 719 -5.95 21.37 31.12
N SER A 720 -6.29 22.64 31.04
CA SER A 720 -7.42 23.12 30.27
C SER A 720 -6.90 24.16 29.25
N ASN A 721 -7.53 24.22 28.08
CA ASN A 721 -6.95 24.85 26.88
C ASN A 721 -7.52 26.25 26.57
N GLU A 722 -8.29 26.81 27.50
CA GLU A 722 -9.02 28.08 27.32
C GLU A 722 -8.06 29.27 27.32
N TYR A 723 -7.05 29.21 28.18
CA TYR A 723 -5.99 30.21 28.32
C TYR A 723 -4.62 29.57 28.08
N ARG A 724 -3.63 30.38 27.72
CA ARG A 724 -2.22 29.95 27.68
C ARG A 724 -1.61 30.12 29.06
N GLY A 725 -1.00 29.07 29.58
CA GLY A 725 -0.13 29.19 30.74
C GLY A 725 1.19 29.88 30.36
N ARG A 726 1.89 30.39 31.37
CA ARG A 726 3.18 31.08 31.19
C ARG A 726 3.99 31.08 32.48
N TYR A 727 5.31 31.16 32.35
CA TYR A 727 6.14 31.65 33.44
C TYR A 727 5.89 33.16 33.60
N ALA A 728 5.41 33.54 34.78
CA ALA A 728 5.00 34.92 35.05
C ALA A 728 6.04 35.67 35.89
N TYR A 729 6.67 34.98 36.84
CA TYR A 729 7.57 35.60 37.81
C TYR A 729 8.77 34.73 38.15
N TYR A 730 9.86 35.37 38.57
CA TYR A 730 10.98 34.75 39.26
C TYR A 730 10.98 35.19 40.71
N LEU A 731 11.05 34.25 41.66
CA LEU A 731 11.18 34.61 43.06
C LEU A 731 12.64 34.88 43.39
N LEU A 732 12.96 36.09 43.83
CA LEU A 732 14.30 36.50 44.23
C LEU A 732 14.34 36.78 45.74
N LYS A 733 15.46 36.40 46.37
CA LYS A 733 15.79 36.81 47.74
C LYS A 733 17.13 37.54 47.73
N GLU A 734 17.14 38.75 48.26
CA GLU A 734 18.34 39.57 48.48
C GLU A 734 18.37 39.93 49.96
N GLU A 735 19.40 39.47 50.68
CA GLU A 735 19.49 39.59 52.14
C GLU A 735 18.22 39.02 52.82
N ASP A 736 17.48 39.87 53.55
CA ASP A 736 16.24 39.52 54.25
C ASP A 736 14.97 39.93 53.48
N LYS A 737 15.11 40.40 52.24
CA LYS A 737 13.99 40.87 51.41
C LYS A 737 13.68 39.89 50.29
N TYR A 738 12.39 39.74 50.01
CA TYR A 738 11.87 38.88 48.95
C TYR A 738 11.22 39.75 47.86
N TYR A 739 11.38 39.33 46.61
CA TYR A 739 10.82 40.03 45.46
C TYR A 739 10.26 39.04 44.45
N LEU A 740 9.13 39.38 43.83
CA LEU A 740 8.75 38.82 42.54
C LEU A 740 9.33 39.70 41.44
N VAL A 741 10.13 39.11 40.58
CA VAL A 741 10.66 39.75 39.38
C VAL A 741 9.81 39.31 38.19
N ASP A 742 9.35 40.26 37.38
CA ASP A 742 8.54 39.94 36.19
C ASP A 742 9.37 39.13 35.17
N PHE A 743 8.77 38.10 34.58
CA PHE A 743 9.44 37.24 33.61
C PHE A 743 9.93 38.00 32.37
N ALA A 744 9.13 38.91 31.86
CA ALA A 744 9.42 39.67 30.65
C ALA A 744 10.28 40.91 30.94
N ASP A 745 10.18 41.49 32.14
CA ASP A 745 10.94 42.67 32.54
C ASP A 745 11.65 42.48 33.89
N TRP A 746 12.91 42.09 33.85
CA TRP A 746 13.75 41.87 35.04
C TRP A 746 13.98 43.13 35.89
N SER A 747 13.71 44.32 35.35
CA SER A 747 13.78 45.57 36.11
C SER A 747 12.55 45.79 37.01
N LYS A 748 11.41 45.17 36.67
CA LYS A 748 10.18 45.23 37.48
C LYS A 748 10.27 44.24 38.62
N ARG A 749 10.58 44.77 39.80
CA ARG A 749 10.67 44.03 41.06
C ARG A 749 9.55 44.44 42.01
N MET A 750 8.71 43.49 42.38
CA MET A 750 7.62 43.69 43.34
C MET A 750 8.07 43.16 44.70
N PRO A 751 8.23 44.02 45.72
CA PRO A 751 8.62 43.55 47.06
C PRO A 751 7.50 42.70 47.66
N LEU A 752 7.88 41.61 48.33
CA LEU A 752 6.97 40.73 49.05
C LEU A 752 7.14 40.95 50.56
N PRO A 753 6.21 41.65 51.23
CA PRO A 753 6.26 41.80 52.68
C PRO A 753 6.16 40.45 53.39
N ILE A 754 6.92 40.30 54.48
CA ILE A 754 6.80 39.13 55.36
C ILE A 754 5.60 39.35 56.27
N LYS A 755 4.60 38.48 56.17
CA LYS A 755 3.36 38.51 56.97
C LYS A 755 2.86 37.09 57.25
N ASP A 756 2.33 36.89 58.45
CA ASP A 756 1.62 35.65 58.79
C ASP A 756 0.41 35.45 57.89
N CYS A 757 0.29 34.24 57.34
CA CYS A 757 -0.87 33.82 56.57
C CYS A 757 -2.05 33.61 57.54
N PRO A 758 -3.23 34.20 57.28
CA PRO A 758 -4.43 33.90 58.06
C PRO A 758 -4.71 32.40 58.10
N VAL A 759 -5.15 31.89 59.26
CA VAL A 759 -5.37 30.45 59.49
C VAL A 759 -6.43 29.89 58.54
N ASP A 760 -7.44 30.70 58.23
CA ASP A 760 -8.58 30.42 57.37
C ASP A 760 -8.43 31.02 55.96
N TRP A 761 -7.21 31.35 55.53
CA TRP A 761 -6.98 32.06 54.26
C TRP A 761 -7.63 31.38 53.04
N MET A 762 -7.52 30.05 52.97
CA MET A 762 -8.07 29.25 51.88
C MET A 762 -9.54 28.82 52.10
N ASN A 763 -10.14 29.14 53.26
CA ASN A 763 -11.50 28.73 53.60
C ASN A 763 -12.57 29.57 52.91
#